data_AF-A0A4S4KQV5-F1
#
_entry.id   AF-A0A4S4KQV5-F1
#
_cell.length_a   1.000
_cell.length_b   1.000
_cell.length_c   1.000
_cell.angle_alpha   90.00
_cell.angle_beta   90.00
_cell.angle_gamma   90.00
#
_symmetry.space_group_name_H-M   'P 1'
#
loop_
_entity.id
_entity.type
_entity.pdbx_description
1 polymer ?
#
loop_
_entity_poly.entity_id
_entity_poly.type
_entity_poly.pdbx_seq_one_letter_code
_entity_poly.pdbx_strand_id
1 'polypeptide(L)'
;MGVWLVANAASSYIFTVLGRMGLCVSYTTTRNLLDGLSQSTRKVIQEKAKWRTFLLIYDNINRMLHVWDPEFGDKDVMDSGTAATFVELQDCDVQKALDADVLETARAKQMRKSLDIDVLYGRIKHDHLLDVMAVHTLSFLVQHVPSIIHMQEHLTLRLQTSLAIHCMWKGRKTNIYPSATSDHDEGSTGGNQKVLDDLMLRQLSLDKEEIPKLLTIVGGDQSTVEKVRMLKRFLSSCPHGYARYGWVLPLIQLWHMGWADLERILSTHWSKKNSASDISTFHFMNEKLGRKVKNVKRPDFYPAQALVFDTLQAEVLDCWQEVLDTNNLILYFDQNPKSVEDLLALAKKIVYMYMSTIGSQEACLRKNESDQFKAGSVWMNSGPKATAGDQVLGNTILRMRDSMLHYEFQCAVADGDIGRAMNIMAVWTFMFCGSGKSKYTNELLEIACNFEYEYSDALQEAILNNWLCNLTGLDGCWFPMDLLQEHNIKQLKVMSNERVSSFGSNYFKNVIAYNVRNFLEVKELLQVATGLAKKNGAHRRKKKVIGLKLLAQTMREHQLHRYREGRTYGHVAKDDFATGYCTLDGTTRISDFVKRTSTDTSDVHGIDEDSSMDEPGEGDDEIEVDEMLDIDDKIDNGNLSLEQE
;
A
#
# COMPACT_ATOMS: atom_id res chain seq x y z
N MET A 1 -22.64 -25.15 -0.85
CA MET A 1 -22.62 -25.55 -2.28
C MET A 1 -23.28 -24.54 -3.21
N GLY A 2 -24.59 -24.24 -3.08
CA GLY A 2 -25.26 -23.30 -4.01
C GLY A 2 -24.61 -21.92 -4.10
N VAL A 3 -24.33 -21.28 -2.96
CA VAL A 3 -23.65 -19.97 -2.91
C VAL A 3 -22.25 -20.03 -3.53
N TRP A 4 -21.54 -21.15 -3.35
CA TRP A 4 -20.21 -21.36 -3.94
C TRP A 4 -20.26 -21.48 -5.46
N LEU A 5 -21.24 -22.20 -6.00
CA LEU A 5 -21.47 -22.24 -7.44
C LEU A 5 -21.77 -20.83 -7.97
N VAL A 6 -22.53 -20.02 -7.23
CA VAL A 6 -22.74 -18.61 -7.59
C VAL A 6 -21.42 -17.83 -7.54
N ALA A 7 -20.60 -18.00 -6.50
CA ALA A 7 -19.33 -17.29 -6.32
C ALA A 7 -18.30 -17.60 -7.42
N ASN A 8 -18.37 -18.79 -8.01
CA ASN A 8 -17.58 -19.21 -9.17
C ASN A 8 -18.36 -19.02 -10.49
N ALA A 9 -19.40 -18.20 -10.44
CA ALA A 9 -20.28 -17.81 -11.54
C ALA A 9 -20.82 -18.95 -12.44
N ALA A 10 -20.88 -20.17 -11.88
CA ALA A 10 -21.38 -21.37 -12.54
C ALA A 10 -22.77 -21.18 -13.15
N SER A 11 -22.98 -21.80 -14.32
CA SER A 11 -24.24 -21.74 -15.06
C SER A 11 -25.39 -22.37 -14.27
N SER A 12 -26.61 -21.86 -14.46
CA SER A 12 -27.83 -22.41 -13.83
C SER A 12 -28.09 -23.89 -14.19
N TYR A 13 -27.54 -24.35 -15.31
CA TYR A 13 -27.55 -25.76 -15.70
C TYR A 13 -26.81 -26.64 -14.69
N ILE A 14 -25.63 -26.21 -14.20
CA ILE A 14 -24.84 -26.96 -13.21
C ILE A 14 -25.64 -27.15 -11.91
N PHE A 15 -26.39 -26.12 -11.47
CA PHE A 15 -27.30 -26.24 -10.32
C PHE A 15 -28.37 -27.29 -10.54
N THR A 16 -28.91 -27.39 -11.76
CA THR A 16 -29.96 -28.35 -12.09
C THR A 16 -29.42 -29.79 -12.04
N VAL A 17 -28.25 -30.03 -12.61
CA VAL A 17 -27.58 -31.34 -12.59
C VAL A 17 -27.23 -31.73 -11.15
N LEU A 18 -26.52 -30.87 -10.41
CA LEU A 18 -26.13 -31.16 -9.02
C LEU A 18 -27.35 -31.27 -8.09
N GLY A 19 -28.42 -30.52 -8.37
CA GLY A 19 -29.68 -30.65 -7.65
C GLY A 19 -30.36 -32.00 -7.86
N ARG A 20 -30.34 -32.54 -9.09
CA ARG A 20 -30.80 -33.90 -9.37
C ARG A 20 -29.96 -34.97 -8.67
N MET A 21 -28.68 -34.69 -8.44
CA MET A 21 -27.76 -35.55 -7.68
C MET A 21 -27.89 -35.40 -6.15
N GLY A 22 -28.70 -34.46 -5.66
CA GLY A 22 -28.83 -34.17 -4.22
C GLY A 22 -27.62 -33.47 -3.60
N LEU A 23 -26.71 -32.92 -4.42
CA LEU A 23 -25.48 -32.25 -3.97
C LEU A 23 -25.63 -30.73 -3.82
N CYS A 24 -26.69 -30.16 -4.41
CA CYS A 24 -26.94 -28.73 -4.35
C CYS A 24 -28.45 -28.44 -4.31
N VAL A 25 -28.84 -27.32 -3.70
CA VAL A 25 -30.21 -26.79 -3.83
C VAL A 25 -30.40 -26.14 -5.20
N SER A 26 -31.66 -25.86 -5.56
CA SER A 26 -31.97 -25.18 -6.84
C SER A 26 -31.32 -23.79 -6.92
N TYR A 27 -31.11 -23.31 -8.16
CA TYR A 27 -30.65 -21.94 -8.40
C TYR A 27 -31.59 -20.90 -7.79
N THR A 28 -32.90 -21.09 -7.91
CA THR A 28 -33.92 -20.21 -7.34
C THR A 28 -33.83 -20.15 -5.82
N THR A 29 -33.67 -21.29 -5.15
CA THR A 29 -33.49 -21.34 -3.69
C THR A 29 -32.23 -20.58 -3.27
N THR A 30 -31.13 -20.76 -4.00
CA THR A 30 -29.86 -20.06 -3.74
C THR A 30 -30.03 -18.54 -3.93
N ARG A 31 -30.71 -18.12 -5.01
CA ARG A 31 -30.98 -16.70 -5.29
C ARG A 31 -31.83 -16.06 -4.19
N ASN A 32 -32.88 -16.74 -3.72
CA ASN A 32 -33.73 -16.23 -2.65
C ASN A 32 -32.96 -16.08 -1.33
N LEU A 33 -32.04 -17.01 -1.04
CA LEU A 33 -31.14 -16.87 0.11
C LEU A 33 -30.26 -15.61 -0.02
N LEU A 34 -29.60 -15.42 -1.16
CA LEU A 34 -28.74 -14.26 -1.39
C LEU A 34 -29.50 -12.94 -1.31
N ASP A 35 -30.72 -12.89 -1.85
CA ASP A 35 -31.60 -11.72 -1.73
C ASP A 35 -31.98 -11.45 -0.26
N GLY A 36 -32.30 -12.49 0.51
CA GLY A 36 -32.54 -12.38 1.96
C GLY A 36 -31.32 -11.85 2.73
N LEU A 37 -30.11 -12.33 2.40
CA LEU A 37 -28.85 -11.84 2.99
C LEU A 37 -28.61 -10.38 2.64
N SER A 38 -28.88 -9.95 1.40
CA SER A 38 -28.79 -8.55 0.99
C SER A 38 -29.76 -7.65 1.76
N GLN A 39 -31.01 -8.07 1.90
CA GLN A 39 -32.02 -7.32 2.66
C GLN A 39 -31.63 -7.21 4.14
N SER A 40 -31.09 -8.27 4.72
CA SER A 40 -30.58 -8.26 6.09
C SER A 40 -29.41 -7.29 6.23
N THR A 41 -28.42 -7.37 5.34
CA THR A 41 -27.25 -6.47 5.34
C THR A 41 -27.67 -5.01 5.21
N ARG A 42 -28.62 -4.71 4.31
CA ARG A 42 -29.16 -3.36 4.14
C ARG A 42 -29.77 -2.82 5.43
N LYS A 43 -30.58 -3.62 6.14
CA LYS A 43 -31.17 -3.20 7.41
C LYS A 43 -30.09 -2.93 8.45
N VAL A 44 -29.08 -3.79 8.54
CA VAL A 44 -27.95 -3.62 9.48
C VAL A 44 -27.19 -2.32 9.21
N ILE A 45 -26.83 -2.02 7.96
CA ILE A 45 -26.11 -0.77 7.65
C ILE A 45 -26.97 0.47 7.91
N GLN A 46 -28.28 0.42 7.64
CA GLN A 46 -29.20 1.52 7.93
C GLN A 46 -29.37 1.76 9.45
N GLU A 47 -29.45 0.68 10.23
CA GLU A 47 -29.49 0.78 11.69
C GLU A 47 -28.17 1.31 12.27
N LYS A 48 -27.03 0.80 11.78
CA LYS A 48 -25.70 1.25 12.21
C LYS A 48 -25.41 2.70 11.80
N ALA A 49 -25.84 3.13 10.61
CA ALA A 49 -25.64 4.48 10.13
C ALA A 49 -26.25 5.55 11.05
N LYS A 50 -27.35 5.23 11.76
CA LYS A 50 -27.97 6.15 12.73
C LYS A 50 -27.03 6.55 13.87
N TRP A 51 -26.09 5.69 14.24
CA TRP A 51 -25.09 5.96 15.28
C TRP A 51 -23.92 6.80 14.77
N ARG A 52 -23.83 7.02 13.44
CA ARG A 52 -22.76 7.80 12.77
C ARG A 52 -21.34 7.27 13.03
N THR A 53 -21.25 6.00 13.42
CA THR A 53 -19.99 5.30 13.74
C THR A 53 -19.49 4.51 12.53
N PHE A 54 -19.20 5.20 11.44
CA PHE A 54 -18.74 4.56 10.21
C PHE A 54 -17.81 5.43 9.38
N LEU A 55 -17.02 4.75 8.56
CA LEU A 55 -16.35 5.32 7.40
C LEU A 55 -16.87 4.63 6.14
N LEU A 56 -16.81 5.34 5.02
CA LEU A 56 -17.11 4.79 3.70
C LEU A 56 -15.82 4.66 2.92
N ILE A 57 -15.62 3.53 2.27
CA ILE A 57 -14.60 3.39 1.24
C ILE A 57 -15.25 3.01 -0.06
N TYR A 58 -14.85 3.64 -1.15
CA TYR A 58 -15.33 3.31 -2.48
C TYR A 58 -14.26 3.53 -3.53
N ASP A 59 -14.41 2.83 -4.64
CA ASP A 59 -13.52 2.91 -5.78
C ASP A 59 -14.27 2.51 -7.06
N ASN A 60 -13.72 2.89 -8.21
CA ASN A 60 -14.27 2.59 -9.52
C ASN A 60 -14.29 1.09 -9.79
N ILE A 61 -15.34 0.66 -10.49
CA ILE A 61 -15.40 -0.66 -11.10
C ILE A 61 -15.70 -0.50 -12.58
N ASN A 62 -14.69 -0.83 -13.40
CA ASN A 62 -14.77 -0.74 -14.86
C ASN A 62 -14.70 -2.12 -15.49
N ARG A 63 -15.41 -2.31 -16.60
CA ARG A 63 -15.32 -3.51 -17.44
C ARG A 63 -15.48 -3.15 -18.91
N MET A 64 -14.57 -3.63 -19.75
CA MET A 64 -14.72 -3.55 -21.21
C MET A 64 -15.66 -4.65 -21.68
N LEU A 65 -16.74 -4.26 -22.36
CA LEU A 65 -17.62 -5.17 -23.07
C LEU A 65 -17.12 -5.25 -24.52
N HIS A 66 -16.41 -6.34 -24.83
CA HIS A 66 -15.93 -6.60 -26.18
C HIS A 66 -17.06 -7.06 -27.10
N VAL A 67 -17.17 -6.44 -28.27
CA VAL A 67 -18.06 -6.92 -29.32
C VAL A 67 -17.32 -7.98 -30.13
N TRP A 68 -17.67 -9.25 -29.89
CA TRP A 68 -16.97 -10.41 -30.48
C TRP A 68 -17.09 -10.52 -32.00
N ASP A 69 -18.18 -10.02 -32.58
CA ASP A 69 -18.39 -9.94 -34.03
C ASP A 69 -18.99 -8.57 -34.37
N PRO A 70 -18.16 -7.53 -34.54
CA PRO A 70 -18.63 -6.15 -34.68
C PRO A 70 -19.24 -5.90 -36.06
N GLU A 71 -20.51 -5.46 -36.10
CA GLU A 71 -21.11 -4.90 -37.30
C GLU A 71 -20.72 -3.42 -37.47
N PHE A 72 -21.03 -2.81 -38.63
CA PHE A 72 -20.66 -1.43 -38.91
C PHE A 72 -21.33 -0.46 -37.92
N GLY A 73 -20.53 0.07 -36.99
CA GLY A 73 -20.97 1.02 -35.96
C GLY A 73 -20.80 0.51 -34.53
N ASP A 74 -20.59 -0.80 -34.35
CA ASP A 74 -20.34 -1.39 -33.04
C ASP A 74 -18.93 -1.06 -32.56
N LYS A 75 -18.83 -0.71 -31.29
CA LYS A 75 -17.57 -0.45 -30.60
C LYS A 75 -17.63 -1.11 -29.23
N ASP A 76 -16.47 -1.47 -28.72
CA ASP A 76 -16.34 -1.89 -27.34
C ASP A 76 -16.87 -0.79 -26.42
N VAL A 77 -17.67 -1.19 -25.43
CA VAL A 77 -18.30 -0.27 -24.47
C VAL A 77 -17.66 -0.46 -23.11
N MET A 78 -17.13 0.63 -22.55
CA MET A 78 -16.70 0.68 -21.15
C MET A 78 -17.94 0.77 -20.25
N ASP A 79 -18.22 -0.30 -19.51
CA ASP A 79 -19.23 -0.31 -18.43
C ASP A 79 -18.56 0.16 -17.14
N SER A 80 -18.82 1.41 -16.75
CA SER A 80 -18.25 2.05 -15.57
C SER A 80 -19.27 2.17 -14.44
N GLY A 81 -18.79 1.92 -13.22
CA GLY A 81 -19.59 2.05 -12.01
C GLY A 81 -18.71 2.30 -10.79
N THR A 82 -19.33 2.30 -9.62
CA THR A 82 -18.63 2.44 -8.34
C THR A 82 -19.03 1.30 -7.40
N ALA A 83 -18.06 0.70 -6.72
CA ALA A 83 -18.29 -0.21 -5.62
C ALA A 83 -17.92 0.47 -4.31
N ALA A 84 -18.65 0.15 -3.23
CA ALA A 84 -18.42 0.76 -1.93
C ALA A 84 -18.56 -0.25 -0.79
N THR A 85 -17.91 0.04 0.33
CA THR A 85 -17.96 -0.73 1.56
C THR A 85 -18.18 0.20 2.74
N PHE A 86 -19.17 -0.13 3.57
CA PHE A 86 -19.37 0.48 4.88
C PHE A 86 -18.46 -0.21 5.88
N VAL A 87 -17.68 0.56 6.64
CA VAL A 87 -16.77 0.05 7.65
C VAL A 87 -17.14 0.68 9.00
N GLU A 88 -17.37 -0.15 10.00
CA GLU A 88 -17.72 0.31 11.35
C GLU A 88 -16.49 0.88 12.06
N LEU A 89 -16.61 2.10 12.59
CA LEU A 89 -15.55 2.69 13.41
C LEU A 89 -15.50 1.98 14.77
N GLN A 90 -14.29 1.72 15.26
CA GLN A 90 -14.05 1.21 16.60
C GLN A 90 -13.06 2.13 17.32
N ASP A 91 -13.05 2.08 18.65
CA ASP A 91 -12.16 2.90 19.50
C ASP A 91 -12.28 4.40 19.17
N CYS A 92 -13.52 4.88 19.02
CA CYS A 92 -13.83 6.24 18.60
C CYS A 92 -15.08 6.79 19.33
N ASP A 93 -14.91 7.91 20.04
CA ASP A 93 -16.03 8.73 20.53
C ASP A 93 -16.48 9.67 19.41
N VAL A 94 -17.44 9.23 18.61
CA VAL A 94 -17.86 9.92 17.38
C VAL A 94 -18.34 11.36 17.60
N GLN A 95 -18.94 11.66 18.75
CA GLN A 95 -19.46 13.00 19.03
C GLN A 95 -18.33 14.01 19.27
N LYS A 96 -17.19 13.54 19.81
CA LYS A 96 -16.01 14.39 20.01
C LYS A 96 -15.10 14.39 18.80
N ALA A 97 -14.90 13.22 18.19
CA ALA A 97 -13.96 13.02 17.10
C ALA A 97 -14.46 13.61 15.78
N LEU A 98 -15.76 13.48 15.49
CA LEU A 98 -16.33 13.85 14.19
C LEU A 98 -17.14 15.15 14.25
N ASP A 99 -16.92 15.99 15.26
CA ASP A 99 -17.53 17.31 15.33
C ASP A 99 -16.96 18.23 14.23
N ALA A 100 -17.82 18.64 13.30
CA ALA A 100 -17.43 19.49 12.18
C ALA A 100 -17.04 20.91 12.63
N ASP A 101 -17.67 21.44 13.68
CA ASP A 101 -17.45 22.82 14.14
C ASP A 101 -16.05 22.96 14.76
N VAL A 102 -15.55 21.90 15.41
CA VAL A 102 -14.19 21.85 15.97
C VAL A 102 -13.16 22.00 14.84
N LEU A 103 -13.34 21.24 13.75
CA LEU A 103 -12.45 21.31 12.59
C LEU A 103 -12.53 22.67 11.88
N GLU A 104 -13.74 23.21 11.71
CA GLU A 104 -13.94 24.53 11.09
C GLU A 104 -13.31 25.64 11.93
N THR A 105 -13.44 25.57 13.25
CA THR A 105 -12.81 26.52 14.18
C THR A 105 -11.28 26.45 14.12
N ALA A 106 -10.70 25.25 14.03
CA ALA A 106 -9.25 25.09 13.88
C ALA A 106 -8.75 25.68 12.56
N ARG A 107 -9.46 25.42 11.45
CA ARG A 107 -9.15 25.97 10.11
C ARG A 107 -9.27 27.49 10.06
N ALA A 108 -10.22 28.07 10.78
CA ALA A 108 -10.39 29.53 10.87
C ALA A 108 -9.17 30.22 11.52
N LYS A 109 -8.39 29.53 12.36
CA LYS A 109 -7.14 30.05 12.92
C LYS A 109 -6.02 30.19 11.89
N GLN A 110 -6.11 29.51 10.75
CA GLN A 110 -5.15 29.59 9.65
C GLN A 110 -3.71 29.21 10.06
N MET A 111 -3.57 28.34 11.07
CA MET A 111 -2.26 27.89 11.57
C MET A 111 -1.44 27.14 10.52
N ARG A 112 -2.07 26.53 9.50
CA ARG A 112 -1.33 25.94 8.35
C ARG A 112 -0.39 26.90 7.63
N LYS A 113 -0.55 28.22 7.81
CA LYS A 113 0.38 29.23 7.30
C LYS A 113 1.77 29.18 7.95
N SER A 114 1.91 28.52 9.09
CA SER A 114 3.20 28.26 9.74
C SER A 114 3.85 26.95 9.28
N LEU A 115 3.30 26.25 8.27
CA LEU A 115 3.98 25.08 7.72
C LEU A 115 5.28 25.52 7.06
N ASP A 116 6.39 24.93 7.50
CA ASP A 116 7.72 25.14 6.94
C ASP A 116 8.50 23.81 6.89
N ILE A 117 9.75 23.89 6.41
CA ILE A 117 10.63 22.74 6.30
C ILE A 117 10.96 22.12 7.66
N ASP A 118 11.12 22.93 8.71
CA ASP A 118 11.49 22.48 10.05
C ASP A 118 10.36 21.66 10.67
N VAL A 119 9.11 22.08 10.48
CA VAL A 119 7.93 21.28 10.85
C VAL A 119 7.92 19.96 10.10
N LEU A 120 8.07 19.96 8.77
CA LEU A 120 8.03 18.73 7.98
C LEU A 120 9.15 17.75 8.36
N TYR A 121 10.36 18.26 8.54
CA TYR A 121 11.52 17.46 8.90
C TYR A 121 11.41 16.95 10.35
N GLY A 122 10.93 17.79 11.27
CA GLY A 122 10.71 17.44 12.68
C GLY A 122 9.65 16.35 12.91
N ARG A 123 8.77 16.09 11.92
CA ARG A 123 7.80 14.98 11.97
C ARG A 123 8.46 13.61 11.81
N ILE A 124 9.65 13.54 11.21
CA ILE A 124 10.37 12.28 11.07
C ILE A 124 11.02 11.91 12.41
N LYS A 125 10.60 10.80 12.99
CA LYS A 125 11.24 10.23 14.18
C LYS A 125 12.49 9.46 13.75
N HIS A 126 13.57 10.17 13.44
CA HIS A 126 14.81 9.61 12.86
C HIS A 126 15.46 8.51 13.71
N ASP A 127 15.64 8.74 15.02
CA ASP A 127 16.26 7.76 15.92
C ASP A 127 15.42 6.50 16.04
N HIS A 128 14.10 6.67 16.12
CA HIS A 128 13.14 5.56 16.14
C HIS A 128 13.19 4.76 14.83
N LEU A 129 13.23 5.44 13.68
CA LEU A 129 13.33 4.80 12.38
C LEU A 129 14.64 4.01 12.23
N LEU A 130 15.76 4.56 12.68
CA LEU A 130 17.05 3.86 12.72
C LEU A 130 16.96 2.56 13.53
N ASP A 131 16.31 2.62 14.70
CA ASP A 131 16.15 1.46 15.58
C ASP A 131 15.26 0.38 14.95
N VAL A 132 14.17 0.77 14.29
CA VAL A 132 13.30 -0.15 13.56
C VAL A 132 14.02 -0.80 12.38
N MET A 133 14.73 -0.02 11.56
CA MET A 133 15.53 -0.56 10.45
C MET A 133 16.63 -1.51 10.93
N ALA A 134 17.23 -1.25 12.10
CA ALA A 134 18.19 -2.13 12.73
C ALA A 134 17.55 -3.45 13.19
N VAL A 135 16.33 -3.40 13.75
CA VAL A 135 15.57 -4.62 14.09
C VAL A 135 15.27 -5.45 12.84
N HIS A 136 14.85 -4.84 11.73
CA HIS A 136 14.62 -5.57 10.47
C HIS A 136 15.90 -6.16 9.90
N THR A 137 16.99 -5.40 9.93
CA THR A 137 18.31 -5.85 9.51
C THR A 137 18.76 -7.08 10.30
N LEU A 138 18.47 -7.12 11.61
CA LEU A 138 18.73 -8.28 12.45
C LEU A 138 17.73 -9.43 12.21
N SER A 139 16.45 -9.12 11.97
CA SER A 139 15.43 -10.12 11.65
C SER A 139 15.80 -10.94 10.42
N PHE A 140 16.31 -10.29 9.36
CA PHE A 140 16.80 -11.02 8.17
C PHE A 140 17.95 -11.97 8.49
N LEU A 141 18.87 -11.58 9.38
CA LEU A 141 19.96 -12.44 9.82
C LEU A 141 19.43 -13.62 10.65
N VAL A 142 18.55 -13.36 11.61
CA VAL A 142 17.97 -14.36 12.51
C VAL A 142 17.17 -15.41 11.74
N GLN A 143 16.38 -14.99 10.75
CA GLN A 143 15.67 -15.91 9.84
C GLN A 143 16.61 -16.75 8.98
N HIS A 144 17.81 -16.24 8.66
CA HIS A 144 18.82 -16.95 7.87
C HIS A 144 19.68 -17.93 8.68
N VAL A 145 19.90 -17.65 9.97
CA VAL A 145 20.85 -18.38 10.83
C VAL A 145 20.12 -19.19 11.90
N PRO A 146 20.02 -20.53 11.75
CA PRO A 146 19.22 -21.35 12.65
C PRO A 146 19.63 -21.31 14.13
N SER A 147 20.93 -21.16 14.43
CA SER A 147 21.43 -21.15 15.82
C SER A 147 20.96 -19.94 16.64
N ILE A 148 20.52 -18.86 15.98
CA ILE A 148 20.01 -17.65 16.64
C ILE A 148 18.53 -17.39 16.37
N ILE A 149 17.81 -18.33 15.73
CA ILE A 149 16.38 -18.18 15.37
C ILE A 149 15.48 -17.83 16.57
N HIS A 150 15.85 -18.31 17.76
CA HIS A 150 15.14 -18.03 19.01
C HIS A 150 15.08 -16.54 19.38
N MET A 151 15.94 -15.70 18.79
CA MET A 151 15.93 -14.25 19.00
C MET A 151 14.75 -13.57 18.29
N GLN A 152 14.10 -14.23 17.33
CA GLN A 152 13.00 -13.64 16.54
C GLN A 152 11.86 -13.15 17.42
N GLU A 153 11.49 -13.91 18.45
CA GLU A 153 10.41 -13.55 19.38
C GLU A 153 10.72 -12.24 20.11
N HIS A 154 11.97 -12.04 20.53
CA HIS A 154 12.41 -10.80 21.19
C HIS A 154 12.38 -9.59 20.23
N LEU A 155 12.72 -9.79 18.96
CA LEU A 155 12.66 -8.73 17.94
C LEU A 155 11.21 -8.33 17.64
N THR A 156 10.33 -9.31 17.45
CA THR A 156 8.90 -9.07 17.26
C THR A 156 8.30 -8.35 18.48
N LEU A 157 8.64 -8.79 19.69
CA LEU A 157 8.18 -8.12 20.91
C LEU A 157 8.65 -6.67 20.98
N ARG A 158 9.89 -6.36 20.56
CA ARG A 158 10.38 -4.97 20.51
C ARG A 158 9.58 -4.09 19.56
N LEU A 159 9.24 -4.60 18.37
CA LEU A 159 8.38 -3.88 17.41
C LEU A 159 6.98 -3.64 17.97
N GLN A 160 6.43 -4.60 18.71
CA GLN A 160 5.10 -4.51 19.33
C GLN A 160 5.06 -3.71 20.64
N THR A 161 6.22 -3.33 21.21
CA THR A 161 6.30 -2.65 22.52
C THR A 161 7.17 -1.41 22.45
N SER A 162 8.49 -1.52 22.68
CA SER A 162 9.41 -0.40 22.80
C SER A 162 9.49 0.48 21.55
N LEU A 163 9.24 -0.11 20.37
CA LEU A 163 9.26 0.59 19.08
C LEU A 163 7.85 0.77 18.51
N ALA A 164 6.80 0.39 19.22
CA ALA A 164 5.44 0.69 18.78
C ALA A 164 5.16 2.19 18.89
N ILE A 165 4.44 2.76 17.93
CA ILE A 165 4.00 4.16 17.99
C ILE A 165 2.50 4.24 18.23
N HIS A 166 1.68 3.66 17.36
CA HIS A 166 0.23 3.64 17.48
C HIS A 166 -0.29 2.31 16.93
N CYS A 167 -0.31 1.29 17.80
CA CYS A 167 -0.70 -0.06 17.44
C CYS A 167 -2.17 -0.34 17.83
N MET A 168 -2.94 -0.94 16.92
CA MET A 168 -4.27 -1.44 17.25
C MET A 168 -4.20 -2.61 18.24
N TRP A 169 -5.23 -2.76 19.08
CA TRP A 169 -5.25 -3.82 20.08
C TRP A 169 -5.40 -5.22 19.46
N LYS A 170 -4.78 -6.22 20.09
CA LYS A 170 -4.69 -7.62 19.62
C LYS A 170 -6.05 -8.31 19.59
N GLY A 171 -6.35 -9.06 18.53
CA GLY A 171 -7.64 -9.74 18.40
C GLY A 171 -8.74 -8.90 17.74
N ARG A 172 -8.45 -7.65 17.37
CA ARG A 172 -9.43 -6.75 16.77
C ARG A 172 -9.81 -7.19 15.36
N LYS A 173 -11.11 -7.47 15.17
CA LYS A 173 -11.70 -7.73 13.86
C LYS A 173 -12.53 -6.53 13.40
N THR A 174 -12.25 -6.06 12.19
CA THR A 174 -12.98 -4.98 11.54
C THR A 174 -14.32 -5.49 11.01
N ASN A 175 -15.41 -4.82 11.39
CA ASN A 175 -16.73 -5.12 10.84
C ASN A 175 -16.93 -4.33 9.55
N ILE A 176 -17.17 -5.04 8.46
CA ILE A 176 -17.38 -4.46 7.14
C ILE A 176 -18.68 -4.97 6.52
N TYR A 177 -19.32 -4.13 5.72
CA TYR A 177 -20.56 -4.44 5.04
C TYR A 177 -20.48 -3.89 3.61
N PRO A 178 -20.36 -4.75 2.59
CA PRO A 178 -20.43 -4.31 1.20
C PRO A 178 -21.74 -3.59 0.91
N SER A 179 -21.66 -2.52 0.13
CA SER A 179 -22.80 -1.72 -0.32
C SER A 179 -23.25 -2.15 -1.72
N ALA A 180 -24.41 -1.67 -2.16
CA ALA A 180 -24.80 -1.83 -3.56
C ALA A 180 -23.84 -1.05 -4.46
N THR A 181 -23.50 -1.60 -5.62
CA THR A 181 -22.80 -0.85 -6.67
C THR A 181 -23.68 0.26 -7.25
N SER A 182 -23.04 1.25 -7.86
CA SER A 182 -23.70 2.28 -8.67
C SER A 182 -23.18 2.23 -10.11
N ASP A 183 -23.94 2.85 -11.02
CA ASP A 183 -23.57 3.18 -12.41
C ASP A 183 -23.09 4.64 -12.50
N HIS A 184 -22.57 5.17 -11.39
CA HIS A 184 -22.00 6.49 -11.34
C HIS A 184 -20.49 6.40 -11.58
N ASP A 185 -20.00 7.26 -12.45
CA ASP A 185 -18.59 7.37 -12.79
C ASP A 185 -17.85 8.21 -11.74
N GLU A 186 -17.25 7.55 -10.75
CA GLU A 186 -16.38 8.21 -9.76
C GLU A 186 -15.21 8.92 -10.47
N GLY A 187 -14.82 8.54 -11.69
CA GLY A 187 -13.87 9.26 -12.55
C GLY A 187 -14.10 10.77 -12.68
N SER A 188 -15.31 11.26 -12.41
CA SER A 188 -15.65 12.69 -12.45
C SER A 188 -16.11 13.26 -11.10
N THR A 189 -15.90 14.57 -10.90
CA THR A 189 -16.40 15.30 -9.72
C THR A 189 -17.93 15.22 -9.59
N GLY A 190 -18.65 15.30 -10.71
CA GLY A 190 -20.11 15.17 -10.73
C GLY A 190 -20.59 13.74 -10.46
N GLY A 191 -19.82 12.72 -10.81
CA GLY A 191 -20.12 11.34 -10.46
C GLY A 191 -19.84 11.03 -9.00
N ASN A 192 -18.76 11.55 -8.42
CA ASN A 192 -18.50 11.51 -6.97
C ASN A 192 -19.67 12.09 -6.16
N GLN A 193 -20.24 13.21 -6.59
CA GLN A 193 -21.45 13.77 -5.98
C GLN A 193 -22.61 12.75 -5.95
N LYS A 194 -22.88 12.10 -7.09
CA LYS A 194 -23.94 11.10 -7.22
C LYS A 194 -23.65 9.86 -6.36
N VAL A 195 -22.40 9.42 -6.29
CA VAL A 195 -21.98 8.30 -5.41
C VAL A 195 -22.28 8.61 -3.95
N LEU A 196 -21.88 9.79 -3.47
CA LEU A 196 -22.12 10.20 -2.09
C LEU A 196 -23.62 10.37 -1.80
N ASP A 197 -24.38 10.99 -2.70
CA ASP A 197 -25.84 11.11 -2.58
C ASP A 197 -26.52 9.72 -2.55
N ASP A 198 -26.08 8.80 -3.40
CA ASP A 198 -26.59 7.43 -3.45
C ASP A 198 -26.33 6.68 -2.14
N LEU A 199 -25.08 6.71 -1.66
CA LEU A 199 -24.68 6.04 -0.43
C LEU A 199 -25.41 6.62 0.78
N MET A 200 -25.36 7.93 0.97
CA MET A 200 -25.86 8.56 2.19
C MET A 200 -27.39 8.58 2.25
N LEU A 201 -28.06 8.96 1.15
CA LEU A 201 -29.50 9.19 1.15
C LEU A 201 -30.28 7.92 0.81
N ARG A 202 -29.85 7.17 -0.21
CA ARG A 202 -30.60 5.98 -0.66
C ARG A 202 -30.20 4.74 0.13
N GLN A 203 -28.91 4.44 0.22
CA GLN A 203 -28.46 3.17 0.81
C GLN A 203 -28.49 3.20 2.34
N LEU A 204 -27.90 4.23 2.96
CA LEU A 204 -27.88 4.40 4.42
C LEU A 204 -29.17 5.03 4.98
N SER A 205 -29.99 5.63 4.13
CA SER A 205 -31.27 6.25 4.50
C SER A 205 -31.11 7.32 5.60
N LEU A 206 -30.06 8.15 5.48
CA LEU A 206 -29.83 9.29 6.34
C LEU A 206 -30.51 10.55 5.77
N ASP A 207 -31.03 11.38 6.67
CA ASP A 207 -31.67 12.63 6.31
C ASP A 207 -30.64 13.73 6.03
N LYS A 208 -30.93 14.57 5.03
CA LYS A 208 -30.07 15.71 4.65
C LYS A 208 -29.79 16.69 5.79
N GLU A 209 -30.66 16.76 6.79
CA GLU A 209 -30.50 17.62 7.96
C GLU A 209 -29.60 16.99 9.04
N GLU A 210 -29.52 15.67 9.10
CA GLU A 210 -28.71 14.94 10.08
C GLU A 210 -27.27 14.76 9.62
N ILE A 211 -27.06 14.52 8.32
CA ILE A 211 -25.73 14.27 7.75
C ILE A 211 -24.72 15.35 8.12
N PRO A 212 -25.02 16.66 8.00
CA PRO A 212 -24.04 17.70 8.26
C PRO A 212 -23.62 17.87 9.72
N LYS A 213 -24.35 17.28 10.67
CA LYS A 213 -24.06 17.42 12.11
C LYS A 213 -22.76 16.77 12.55
N LEU A 214 -22.29 15.77 11.80
CA LEU A 214 -21.03 15.09 12.06
C LEU A 214 -20.29 14.87 10.74
N LEU A 215 -18.96 14.89 10.83
CA LEU A 215 -18.07 14.50 9.77
C LEU A 215 -18.29 13.02 9.42
N THR A 216 -18.15 12.70 8.14
CA THR A 216 -18.15 11.32 7.63
C THR A 216 -16.84 11.10 6.91
N ILE A 217 -16.04 10.15 7.40
CA ILE A 217 -14.76 9.79 6.78
C ILE A 217 -15.07 9.06 5.47
N VAL A 218 -14.47 9.54 4.39
CA VAL A 218 -14.56 8.95 3.06
C VAL A 218 -13.16 8.60 2.58
N GLY A 219 -12.88 7.30 2.56
CA GLY A 219 -11.63 6.72 2.09
C GLY A 219 -11.65 6.44 0.59
N GLY A 220 -10.51 6.65 -0.07
CA GLY A 220 -10.28 6.28 -1.46
C GLY A 220 -8.82 6.42 -1.86
N ASP A 221 -8.52 6.10 -3.11
CA ASP A 221 -7.23 6.38 -3.72
C ASP A 221 -6.99 7.90 -3.88
N GLN A 222 -5.82 8.29 -4.40
CA GLN A 222 -5.50 9.71 -4.57
C GLN A 222 -6.48 10.42 -5.51
N SER A 223 -6.90 9.77 -6.60
CA SER A 223 -7.81 10.37 -7.58
C SER A 223 -9.20 10.63 -6.97
N THR A 224 -9.70 9.68 -6.19
CA THR A 224 -10.97 9.81 -5.48
C THR A 224 -10.94 10.98 -4.50
N VAL A 225 -9.91 11.03 -3.67
CA VAL A 225 -9.76 12.08 -2.67
C VAL A 225 -9.66 13.47 -3.32
N GLU A 226 -8.92 13.59 -4.43
CA GLU A 226 -8.83 14.82 -5.22
C GLU A 226 -10.21 15.29 -5.72
N LYS A 227 -10.99 14.39 -6.33
CA LYS A 227 -12.33 14.73 -6.85
C LYS A 227 -13.32 15.09 -5.75
N VAL A 228 -13.27 14.41 -4.61
CA VAL A 228 -14.11 14.77 -3.45
C VAL A 228 -13.74 16.14 -2.92
N ARG A 229 -12.45 16.49 -2.83
CA ARG A 229 -12.05 17.86 -2.45
C ARG A 229 -12.50 18.88 -3.49
N MET A 230 -12.38 18.58 -4.78
CA MET A 230 -12.88 19.45 -5.86
C MET A 230 -14.40 19.67 -5.76
N LEU A 231 -15.18 18.64 -5.42
CA LEU A 231 -16.62 18.74 -5.18
C LEU A 231 -16.93 19.73 -4.05
N LYS A 232 -16.22 19.60 -2.91
CA LYS A 232 -16.37 20.52 -1.78
C LYS A 232 -16.05 21.96 -2.18
N ARG A 233 -15.02 22.16 -3.01
CA ARG A 233 -14.64 23.47 -3.54
C ARG A 233 -15.78 24.12 -4.32
N PHE A 234 -16.29 23.41 -5.34
CA PHE A 234 -17.33 23.95 -6.23
C PHE A 234 -18.63 24.28 -5.50
N LEU A 235 -18.94 23.55 -4.42
CA LEU A 235 -20.17 23.73 -3.65
C LEU A 235 -19.96 24.52 -2.35
N SER A 236 -18.77 25.07 -2.11
CA SER A 236 -18.42 25.80 -0.88
C SER A 236 -19.32 27.02 -0.61
N SER A 237 -19.84 27.67 -1.66
CA SER A 237 -20.73 28.84 -1.58
C SER A 237 -22.21 28.51 -1.37
N CYS A 238 -22.58 27.22 -1.37
CA CYS A 238 -23.96 26.81 -1.16
C CYS A 238 -24.42 27.12 0.29
N PRO A 239 -25.60 27.76 0.47
CA PRO A 239 -26.09 28.15 1.80
C PRO A 239 -26.67 26.97 2.61
N HIS A 240 -26.88 25.82 1.98
CA HIS A 240 -27.48 24.63 2.61
C HIS A 240 -26.38 23.66 3.09
N GLY A 241 -26.44 23.24 4.37
CA GLY A 241 -25.38 22.45 5.02
C GLY A 241 -25.03 21.14 4.31
N TYR A 242 -26.03 20.38 3.83
CA TYR A 242 -25.79 19.12 3.10
C TYR A 242 -25.13 19.35 1.74
N ALA A 243 -25.67 20.29 0.96
CA ALA A 243 -25.21 20.57 -0.40
C ALA A 243 -23.80 21.18 -0.45
N ARG A 244 -23.28 21.69 0.67
CA ARG A 244 -21.89 22.19 0.78
C ARG A 244 -20.85 21.05 0.83
N TYR A 245 -21.25 19.82 1.16
CA TYR A 245 -20.34 18.68 1.38
C TYR A 245 -19.25 18.94 2.45
N GLY A 246 -19.43 19.96 3.31
CA GLY A 246 -18.51 20.27 4.41
C GLY A 246 -18.31 19.10 5.37
N TRP A 247 -19.35 18.28 5.51
CA TRP A 247 -19.44 17.08 6.32
C TRP A 247 -18.58 15.91 5.82
N VAL A 248 -18.10 15.93 4.58
CA VAL A 248 -17.21 14.87 4.07
C VAL A 248 -15.79 15.13 4.55
N LEU A 249 -15.14 14.14 5.15
CA LEU A 249 -13.72 14.16 5.48
C LEU A 249 -12.96 13.18 4.56
N PRO A 250 -12.34 13.66 3.47
CA PRO A 250 -11.57 12.79 2.56
C PRO A 250 -10.31 12.25 3.25
N LEU A 251 -10.08 10.95 3.16
CA LEU A 251 -8.93 10.27 3.75
C LEU A 251 -8.24 9.38 2.70
N ILE A 252 -7.06 9.79 2.24
CA ILE A 252 -6.26 8.99 1.32
C ILE A 252 -5.88 7.64 1.93
N GLN A 253 -5.95 6.58 1.13
CA GLN A 253 -5.64 5.23 1.55
C GLN A 253 -4.22 4.80 1.20
N LEU A 254 -3.77 3.73 1.86
CA LEU A 254 -2.34 3.42 2.01
C LEU A 254 -1.80 2.49 0.93
N TRP A 255 -2.62 1.60 0.36
CA TRP A 255 -2.10 0.59 -0.57
C TRP A 255 -1.61 1.23 -1.88
N HIS A 256 -2.41 2.12 -2.48
CA HIS A 256 -2.00 2.85 -3.68
C HIS A 256 -0.80 3.77 -3.43
N MET A 257 -0.66 4.34 -2.24
CA MET A 257 0.52 5.12 -1.87
C MET A 257 1.78 4.25 -1.82
N GLY A 258 1.68 3.05 -1.21
CA GLY A 258 2.74 2.06 -1.25
C GLY A 258 3.07 1.62 -2.69
N TRP A 259 2.06 1.45 -3.53
CA TRP A 259 2.27 1.13 -4.95
C TRP A 259 3.02 2.24 -5.71
N ALA A 260 2.68 3.51 -5.45
CA ALA A 260 3.38 4.65 -6.02
C ALA A 260 4.85 4.72 -5.55
N ASP A 261 5.14 4.30 -4.32
CA ASP A 261 6.52 4.18 -3.83
C ASP A 261 7.28 3.01 -4.50
N LEU A 262 6.65 1.86 -4.74
CA LEU A 262 7.27 0.79 -5.54
C LEU A 262 7.61 1.28 -6.95
N GLU A 263 6.70 2.00 -7.60
CA GLU A 263 6.96 2.59 -8.91
C GLU A 263 8.14 3.58 -8.86
N ARG A 264 8.23 4.40 -7.81
CA ARG A 264 9.36 5.32 -7.57
C ARG A 264 10.66 4.54 -7.43
N ILE A 265 10.70 3.52 -6.56
CA ILE A 265 11.86 2.68 -6.30
C ILE A 265 12.37 2.04 -7.59
N LEU A 266 11.48 1.44 -8.39
CA LEU A 266 11.88 0.90 -9.69
C LEU A 266 12.39 2.02 -10.59
N SER A 267 11.65 3.10 -10.77
CA SER A 267 12.03 4.21 -11.66
C SER A 267 13.42 4.78 -11.34
N THR A 268 13.73 5.01 -10.07
CA THR A 268 15.01 5.54 -9.61
C THR A 268 16.16 4.55 -9.82
N HIS A 269 15.90 3.25 -9.65
CA HIS A 269 16.94 2.21 -9.57
C HIS A 269 16.92 1.15 -10.71
N TRP A 270 16.17 1.35 -11.80
CA TRP A 270 16.00 0.34 -12.88
C TRP A 270 17.05 0.36 -14.01
N SER A 271 18.08 1.20 -13.98
CA SER A 271 18.99 1.43 -15.13
C SER A 271 18.29 2.01 -16.38
N LYS A 272 18.98 2.88 -17.12
CA LYS A 272 18.50 3.33 -18.45
C LYS A 272 18.98 2.35 -19.51
N LYS A 273 18.24 2.21 -20.62
CA LYS A 273 18.57 1.33 -21.76
C LYS A 273 20.06 1.48 -22.12
N ASN A 274 20.87 0.43 -21.87
CA ASN A 274 22.32 0.23 -22.13
C ASN A 274 23.18 -0.19 -20.90
N SER A 275 22.62 -0.35 -19.70
CA SER A 275 23.37 -0.77 -18.50
C SER A 275 22.89 -2.09 -17.88
N ALA A 276 22.44 -3.07 -18.68
CA ALA A 276 21.98 -4.38 -18.20
C ALA A 276 23.03 -5.15 -17.37
N SER A 277 24.30 -4.76 -17.43
CA SER A 277 25.39 -5.31 -16.63
C SER A 277 25.58 -4.65 -15.26
N ASP A 278 24.81 -3.60 -14.91
CA ASP A 278 24.99 -2.88 -13.66
C ASP A 278 24.29 -3.57 -12.49
N ILE A 279 25.07 -4.28 -11.67
CA ILE A 279 24.61 -4.98 -10.48
C ILE A 279 23.93 -4.06 -9.44
N SER A 280 24.16 -2.74 -9.46
CA SER A 280 23.47 -1.84 -8.53
C SER A 280 21.99 -1.62 -8.88
N THR A 281 21.48 -2.19 -9.98
CA THR A 281 20.15 -1.88 -10.53
C THR A 281 19.15 -3.04 -10.42
N PHE A 282 17.86 -2.71 -10.31
CA PHE A 282 16.81 -3.74 -10.31
C PHE A 282 16.66 -4.45 -11.66
N HIS A 283 17.06 -3.84 -12.77
CA HIS A 283 17.05 -4.50 -14.07
C HIS A 283 18.00 -5.71 -14.08
N PHE A 284 19.24 -5.53 -13.58
CA PHE A 284 20.18 -6.65 -13.41
C PHE A 284 19.64 -7.72 -12.47
N MET A 285 19.10 -7.34 -11.31
CA MET A 285 18.55 -8.30 -10.35
C MET A 285 17.35 -9.07 -10.92
N ASN A 286 16.47 -8.39 -11.66
CA ASN A 286 15.32 -8.98 -12.33
C ASN A 286 15.75 -10.03 -13.37
N GLU A 287 16.73 -9.72 -14.22
CA GLU A 287 17.28 -10.67 -15.19
C GLU A 287 17.97 -11.85 -14.50
N LYS A 288 18.78 -11.58 -13.48
CA LYS A 288 19.51 -12.60 -12.73
C LYS A 288 18.58 -13.60 -12.06
N LEU A 289 17.45 -13.13 -11.54
CA LEU A 289 16.41 -13.97 -10.92
C LEU A 289 15.44 -14.61 -11.93
N GLY A 290 15.54 -14.29 -13.22
CA GLY A 290 14.61 -14.76 -14.25
C GLY A 290 13.18 -14.24 -14.06
N ARG A 291 13.01 -13.04 -13.51
CA ARG A 291 11.71 -12.40 -13.26
C ARG A 291 11.27 -11.55 -14.44
N LYS A 292 9.97 -11.27 -14.48
CA LYS A 292 9.32 -10.51 -15.56
C LYS A 292 8.80 -9.14 -15.10
N VAL A 293 9.35 -8.59 -14.01
CA VAL A 293 8.96 -7.26 -13.54
C VAL A 293 9.35 -6.24 -14.61
N LYS A 294 8.46 -5.29 -14.87
CA LYS A 294 8.66 -4.20 -15.82
C LYS A 294 8.77 -2.89 -15.06
N ASN A 295 9.66 -1.99 -15.50
CA ASN A 295 9.67 -0.61 -15.05
C ASN A 295 8.73 0.22 -15.92
N VAL A 296 7.48 0.28 -15.48
CA VAL A 296 6.37 0.99 -16.10
C VAL A 296 5.61 1.74 -15.03
N LYS A 297 4.78 2.72 -15.43
CA LYS A 297 3.76 3.29 -14.55
C LYS A 297 2.88 2.14 -14.04
N ARG A 298 2.65 2.03 -12.73
CA ARG A 298 1.89 0.92 -12.09
C ARG A 298 2.44 -0.48 -12.45
N PRO A 299 3.61 -0.88 -11.95
CA PRO A 299 4.12 -2.24 -12.14
C PRO A 299 3.27 -3.27 -11.38
N ASP A 300 3.21 -4.53 -11.81
CA ASP A 300 2.49 -5.59 -11.06
C ASP A 300 2.92 -5.60 -9.60
N PHE A 301 1.98 -5.35 -8.69
CA PHE A 301 2.28 -5.02 -7.29
C PHE A 301 3.10 -6.12 -6.61
N TYR A 302 2.61 -7.36 -6.58
CA TYR A 302 3.29 -8.45 -5.87
C TYR A 302 4.61 -8.89 -6.52
N PRO A 303 4.72 -9.04 -7.86
CA PRO A 303 6.02 -9.30 -8.50
C PRO A 303 7.06 -8.21 -8.23
N ALA A 304 6.68 -6.93 -8.32
CA ALA A 304 7.57 -5.80 -8.04
C ALA A 304 8.04 -5.80 -6.58
N GLN A 305 7.10 -5.92 -5.64
CA GLN A 305 7.41 -5.98 -4.21
C GLN A 305 8.34 -7.16 -3.88
N ALA A 306 8.07 -8.35 -4.43
CA ALA A 306 8.93 -9.51 -4.22
C ALA A 306 10.36 -9.26 -4.76
N LEU A 307 10.52 -8.58 -5.90
CA LEU A 307 11.85 -8.23 -6.43
C LEU A 307 12.60 -7.30 -5.48
N VAL A 308 11.93 -6.27 -4.98
CA VAL A 308 12.50 -5.32 -4.01
C VAL A 308 12.92 -6.04 -2.73
N PHE A 309 12.04 -6.84 -2.13
CA PHE A 309 12.28 -7.48 -0.83
C PHE A 309 13.30 -8.62 -0.89
N ASP A 310 13.24 -9.49 -1.90
CA ASP A 310 14.20 -10.58 -2.01
C ASP A 310 15.62 -10.05 -2.30
N THR A 311 15.72 -8.94 -3.04
CA THR A 311 17.00 -8.26 -3.27
C THR A 311 17.52 -7.63 -1.97
N LEU A 312 16.67 -6.87 -1.26
CA LEU A 312 17.03 -6.26 0.02
C LEU A 312 17.53 -7.30 1.04
N GLN A 313 16.82 -8.43 1.17
CA GLN A 313 17.20 -9.51 2.09
C GLN A 313 18.59 -10.07 1.75
N ALA A 314 18.87 -10.30 0.47
CA ALA A 314 20.19 -10.76 0.02
C ALA A 314 21.30 -9.76 0.35
N GLU A 315 21.05 -8.46 0.14
CA GLU A 315 22.02 -7.39 0.37
C GLU A 315 22.33 -7.19 1.85
N VAL A 316 21.31 -7.24 2.69
CA VAL A 316 21.50 -7.18 4.15
C VAL A 316 22.38 -8.33 4.63
N LEU A 317 22.15 -9.55 4.14
CA LEU A 317 22.97 -10.71 4.50
C LEU A 317 24.40 -10.60 3.96
N ASP A 318 24.62 -9.93 2.83
CA ASP A 318 25.96 -9.64 2.32
C ASP A 318 26.66 -8.56 3.17
N CYS A 319 25.94 -7.51 3.60
CA CYS A 319 26.46 -6.52 4.56
C CYS A 319 26.86 -7.17 5.90
N TRP A 320 26.08 -8.13 6.40
CA TRP A 320 26.44 -8.89 7.61
C TRP A 320 27.74 -9.68 7.41
N GLN A 321 27.93 -10.33 6.25
CA GLN A 321 29.17 -11.02 5.90
C GLN A 321 30.36 -10.05 5.89
N GLU A 322 30.18 -8.87 5.29
CA GLU A 322 31.21 -7.84 5.24
C GLU A 322 31.54 -7.27 6.63
N VAL A 323 30.55 -6.96 7.48
CA VAL A 323 30.80 -6.41 8.82
C VAL A 323 31.43 -7.44 9.77
N LEU A 324 31.02 -8.71 9.68
CA LEU A 324 31.53 -9.79 10.54
C LEU A 324 32.80 -10.46 10.01
N ASP A 325 33.24 -10.08 8.80
CA ASP A 325 34.39 -10.68 8.11
C ASP A 325 34.27 -12.20 7.94
N THR A 326 33.12 -12.64 7.43
CA THR A 326 32.84 -14.07 7.21
C THR A 326 32.18 -14.30 5.87
N ASN A 327 32.48 -15.45 5.25
CA ASN A 327 31.80 -15.92 4.04
C ASN A 327 30.66 -16.91 4.36
N ASN A 328 30.43 -17.21 5.64
CA ASN A 328 29.41 -18.15 6.10
C ASN A 328 28.87 -17.71 7.46
N LEU A 329 27.71 -17.06 7.45
CA LEU A 329 27.05 -16.56 8.65
C LEU A 329 26.64 -17.69 9.60
N ILE A 330 26.18 -18.83 9.06
CA ILE A 330 25.76 -19.98 9.87
C ILE A 330 26.94 -20.50 10.70
N LEU A 331 28.06 -20.81 10.04
CA LEU A 331 29.27 -21.28 10.73
C LEU A 331 29.86 -20.24 11.69
N TYR A 332 29.76 -18.95 11.35
CA TYR A 332 30.25 -17.87 12.21
C TYR A 332 29.53 -17.87 13.56
N PHE A 333 28.19 -17.94 13.55
CA PHE A 333 27.39 -17.88 14.77
C PHE A 333 27.42 -19.16 15.60
N ASP A 334 27.66 -20.31 14.98
CA ASP A 334 27.91 -21.56 15.71
C ASP A 334 29.19 -21.48 16.57
N GLN A 335 30.16 -20.65 16.18
CA GLN A 335 31.44 -20.48 16.88
C GLN A 335 31.51 -19.20 17.72
N ASN A 336 30.70 -18.20 17.42
CA ASN A 336 30.75 -16.86 18.01
C ASN A 336 29.35 -16.41 18.44
N PRO A 337 28.81 -16.95 19.56
CA PRO A 337 27.53 -16.50 20.08
C PRO A 337 27.62 -15.01 20.48
N LYS A 338 26.60 -14.24 20.12
CA LYS A 338 26.47 -12.81 20.45
C LYS A 338 25.13 -12.54 21.13
N SER A 339 25.08 -11.53 21.99
CA SER A 339 23.82 -11.09 22.58
C SER A 339 22.97 -10.35 21.54
N VAL A 340 21.67 -10.25 21.78
CA VAL A 340 20.76 -9.49 20.91
C VAL A 340 21.17 -8.01 20.86
N GLU A 341 21.59 -7.40 21.97
CA GLU A 341 22.00 -5.99 21.99
C GLU A 341 23.28 -5.73 21.20
N ASP A 342 24.26 -6.63 21.28
CA ASP A 342 25.49 -6.52 20.48
C ASP A 342 25.17 -6.59 18.98
N LEU A 343 24.23 -7.47 18.62
CA LEU A 343 23.77 -7.62 17.24
C LEU A 343 22.96 -6.40 16.78
N LEU A 344 22.11 -5.82 17.63
CA LEU A 344 21.40 -4.59 17.30
C LEU A 344 22.37 -3.41 17.11
N ALA A 345 23.43 -3.31 17.91
CA ALA A 345 24.46 -2.28 17.72
C ALA A 345 25.17 -2.43 16.36
N LEU A 346 25.49 -3.67 15.94
CA LEU A 346 26.03 -3.95 14.62
C LEU A 346 25.01 -3.66 13.50
N ALA A 347 23.74 -3.98 13.72
CA ALA A 347 22.68 -3.69 12.77
C ALA A 347 22.50 -2.18 12.56
N LYS A 348 22.54 -1.36 13.62
CA LYS A 348 22.55 0.11 13.50
C LYS A 348 23.74 0.61 12.69
N LYS A 349 24.93 0.02 12.88
CA LYS A 349 26.11 0.32 12.06
C LYS A 349 25.88 -0.04 10.59
N ILE A 350 25.29 -1.19 10.29
CA ILE A 350 24.91 -1.58 8.91
C ILE A 350 23.95 -0.57 8.31
N VAL A 351 22.89 -0.17 9.01
CA VAL A 351 21.93 0.82 8.51
C VAL A 351 22.62 2.16 8.23
N TYR A 352 23.44 2.65 9.16
CA TYR A 352 24.17 3.90 8.97
C TYR A 352 25.10 3.86 7.76
N MET A 353 25.82 2.76 7.55
CA MET A 353 26.80 2.63 6.46
C MET A 353 26.15 2.32 5.11
N TYR A 354 25.18 1.41 5.08
CA TYR A 354 24.68 0.77 3.86
C TYR A 354 23.24 1.14 3.50
N MET A 355 22.57 1.97 4.30
CA MET A 355 21.17 2.39 4.06
C MET A 355 20.94 3.87 4.42
N SER A 356 21.90 4.75 4.11
CA SER A 356 21.78 6.17 4.43
C SER A 356 22.28 7.09 3.30
N THR A 357 21.77 8.32 3.26
CA THR A 357 22.28 9.37 2.37
C THR A 357 23.77 9.60 2.58
N ILE A 358 24.21 9.68 3.83
CA ILE A 358 25.61 9.89 4.19
C ILE A 358 26.48 8.75 3.67
N GLY A 359 26.08 7.50 3.89
CA GLY A 359 26.79 6.33 3.39
C GLY A 359 26.93 6.34 1.87
N SER A 360 25.88 6.71 1.14
CA SER A 360 25.96 6.86 -0.32
C SER A 360 26.89 7.97 -0.76
N GLN A 361 26.89 9.12 -0.06
CA GLN A 361 27.76 10.25 -0.38
C GLN A 361 29.22 9.87 -0.17
N GLU A 362 29.55 9.28 0.99
CA GLU A 362 30.88 8.79 1.33
C GLU A 362 31.39 7.77 0.32
N ALA A 363 30.55 6.82 -0.11
CA ALA A 363 30.91 5.85 -1.15
C ALA A 363 31.29 6.51 -2.49
N CYS A 364 30.70 7.66 -2.82
CA CYS A 364 30.98 8.39 -4.06
C CYS A 364 32.20 9.32 -3.98
N LEU A 365 32.81 9.51 -2.80
CA LEU A 365 34.02 10.31 -2.62
C LEU A 365 35.29 9.54 -3.04
N ARG A 366 36.34 10.30 -3.41
CA ARG A 366 37.59 9.75 -4.00
C ARG A 366 38.47 8.98 -3.04
N LYS A 367 38.47 9.39 -1.79
CA LYS A 367 39.14 8.67 -0.73
C LYS A 367 38.06 8.15 0.19
N ASN A 368 38.12 6.87 0.52
CA ASN A 368 37.48 6.31 1.69
C ASN A 368 38.18 6.87 2.95
N GLU A 369 38.15 8.21 3.15
CA GLU A 369 38.93 8.91 4.19
C GLU A 369 38.57 8.43 5.60
N SER A 370 37.42 7.80 5.75
CA SER A 370 36.87 7.25 6.98
C SER A 370 37.15 5.76 7.21
N ASP A 371 37.82 5.05 6.27
CA ASP A 371 37.93 3.58 6.27
C ASP A 371 36.58 2.88 6.56
N GLN A 372 35.48 3.53 6.18
CA GLN A 372 34.13 3.12 6.57
C GLN A 372 33.78 1.79 5.91
N PHE A 373 34.10 1.65 4.62
CA PHE A 373 33.85 0.43 3.85
C PHE A 373 35.11 -0.40 3.69
N LYS A 374 34.97 -1.73 3.65
CA LYS A 374 36.07 -2.63 3.32
C LYS A 374 36.54 -2.42 1.88
N ALA A 375 37.85 -2.41 1.67
CA ALA A 375 38.44 -2.31 0.34
C ALA A 375 38.18 -3.57 -0.50
N GLY A 376 37.69 -3.38 -1.72
CA GLY A 376 37.54 -4.42 -2.73
C GLY A 376 38.76 -4.52 -3.65
N SER A 377 38.67 -5.41 -4.62
CA SER A 377 39.67 -5.54 -5.69
C SER A 377 39.68 -4.32 -6.60
N VAL A 378 40.83 -4.04 -7.23
CA VAL A 378 40.99 -2.94 -8.18
C VAL A 378 39.94 -3.04 -9.30
N TRP A 379 39.28 -1.93 -9.61
CA TRP A 379 38.36 -1.85 -10.74
C TRP A 379 39.16 -1.66 -12.04
N MET A 380 39.18 -2.68 -12.90
CA MET A 380 39.96 -2.68 -14.15
C MET A 380 39.10 -2.56 -15.42
N ASN A 381 37.81 -2.25 -15.29
CA ASN A 381 36.88 -2.35 -16.42
C ASN A 381 37.02 -1.15 -17.39
N SER A 382 37.02 -1.44 -18.70
CA SER A 382 37.13 -0.45 -19.78
C SER A 382 35.79 0.21 -20.16
N GLY A 383 34.85 0.24 -19.21
CA GLY A 383 33.51 0.77 -19.40
C GLY A 383 33.46 2.31 -19.35
N PRO A 384 32.36 2.91 -18.84
CA PRO A 384 32.27 4.37 -18.72
C PRO A 384 33.43 4.95 -17.90
N LYS A 385 33.72 6.24 -18.16
CA LYS A 385 34.83 6.95 -17.50
C LYS A 385 34.73 6.81 -15.98
N ALA A 386 35.79 6.28 -15.37
CA ALA A 386 35.86 6.05 -13.93
C ALA A 386 35.45 7.30 -13.14
N THR A 387 34.63 7.10 -12.11
CA THR A 387 34.21 8.13 -11.17
C THR A 387 35.31 8.44 -10.18
N ALA A 388 35.14 9.50 -9.39
CA ALA A 388 36.08 9.81 -8.31
C ALA A 388 36.04 8.73 -7.22
N GLY A 389 34.85 8.32 -6.77
CA GLY A 389 34.63 7.19 -5.85
C GLY A 389 33.96 5.98 -6.50
N ASP A 390 33.19 5.24 -5.71
CA ASP A 390 32.47 4.02 -6.09
C ASP A 390 30.97 4.29 -6.27
N GLN A 391 30.56 4.56 -7.52
CA GLN A 391 29.18 4.87 -7.86
C GLN A 391 28.24 3.67 -7.68
N VAL A 392 28.74 2.45 -7.91
CA VAL A 392 27.95 1.22 -7.76
C VAL A 392 27.60 0.99 -6.30
N LEU A 393 28.56 1.21 -5.39
CA LEU A 393 28.30 1.15 -3.95
C LEU A 393 27.30 2.24 -3.55
N GLY A 394 27.50 3.49 -3.98
CA GLY A 394 26.56 4.59 -3.70
C GLY A 394 25.13 4.30 -4.15
N ASN A 395 24.95 3.84 -5.40
CA ASN A 395 23.64 3.44 -5.93
C ASN A 395 23.01 2.30 -5.10
N THR A 396 23.82 1.32 -4.71
CA THR A 396 23.34 0.17 -3.90
C THR A 396 22.87 0.64 -2.53
N ILE A 397 23.61 1.55 -1.87
CA ILE A 397 23.24 2.10 -0.57
C ILE A 397 21.90 2.83 -0.63
N LEU A 398 21.68 3.67 -1.66
CA LEU A 398 20.39 4.33 -1.85
C LEU A 398 19.27 3.33 -2.14
N ARG A 399 19.52 2.33 -2.98
CA ARG A 399 18.53 1.29 -3.29
C ARG A 399 18.15 0.48 -2.04
N MET A 400 19.12 0.11 -1.20
CA MET A 400 18.87 -0.60 0.06
C MET A 400 18.06 0.27 1.04
N ARG A 401 18.42 1.55 1.20
CA ARG A 401 17.66 2.51 2.03
C ARG A 401 16.20 2.57 1.59
N ASP A 402 15.98 2.85 0.31
CA ASP A 402 14.63 3.03 -0.23
C ASP A 402 13.81 1.74 -0.11
N SER A 403 14.43 0.59 -0.36
CA SER A 403 13.80 -0.72 -0.21
C SER A 403 13.45 -1.03 1.25
N MET A 404 14.33 -0.68 2.20
CA MET A 404 14.11 -0.89 3.63
C MET A 404 13.00 0.01 4.19
N LEU A 405 12.89 1.26 3.72
CA LEU A 405 11.78 2.15 4.07
C LEU A 405 10.44 1.58 3.59
N HIS A 406 10.39 1.07 2.36
CA HIS A 406 9.20 0.41 1.82
C HIS A 406 8.86 -0.88 2.59
N TYR A 407 9.89 -1.67 2.94
CA TYR A 407 9.73 -2.87 3.75
C TYR A 407 9.13 -2.57 5.13
N GLU A 408 9.63 -1.54 5.81
CA GLU A 408 9.08 -1.11 7.09
C GLU A 408 7.63 -0.62 6.95
N PHE A 409 7.29 0.13 5.89
CA PHE A 409 5.89 0.52 5.68
C PHE A 409 4.95 -0.69 5.61
N GLN A 410 5.33 -1.74 4.87
CA GLN A 410 4.53 -2.96 4.79
C GLN A 410 4.49 -3.73 6.11
N CYS A 411 5.60 -3.82 6.85
CA CYS A 411 5.62 -4.43 8.18
C CYS A 411 4.73 -3.68 9.16
N ALA A 412 4.86 -2.35 9.23
CA ALA A 412 4.07 -1.50 10.11
C ALA A 412 2.56 -1.63 9.83
N VAL A 413 2.17 -1.68 8.55
CA VAL A 413 0.80 -1.93 8.14
C VAL A 413 0.34 -3.32 8.59
N ALA A 414 1.11 -4.38 8.34
CA ALA A 414 0.77 -5.75 8.73
C ALA A 414 0.64 -5.93 10.24
N ASP A 415 1.53 -5.28 11.00
CA ASP A 415 1.52 -5.27 12.47
C ASP A 415 0.36 -4.44 13.06
N GLY A 416 -0.36 -3.68 12.23
CA GLY A 416 -1.40 -2.76 12.71
C GLY A 416 -0.83 -1.58 13.49
N ASP A 417 0.40 -1.17 13.21
CA ASP A 417 1.02 0.04 13.79
C ASP A 417 1.03 1.18 12.78
N ILE A 418 -0.12 1.87 12.68
CA ILE A 418 -0.28 3.03 11.79
C ILE A 418 0.69 4.16 12.14
N GLY A 419 1.15 4.24 13.40
CA GLY A 419 2.09 5.26 13.83
C GLY A 419 3.47 5.09 13.19
N ARG A 420 3.93 3.84 13.06
CA ARG A 420 5.15 3.51 12.30
C ARG A 420 4.99 3.77 10.80
N ALA A 421 3.86 3.40 10.22
CA ALA A 421 3.55 3.70 8.82
C ALA A 421 3.55 5.22 8.56
N MET A 422 2.97 6.02 9.45
CA MET A 422 2.97 7.49 9.39
C MET A 422 4.38 8.08 9.47
N ASN A 423 5.29 7.47 10.24
CA ASN A 423 6.69 7.89 10.27
C ASN A 423 7.37 7.69 8.90
N ILE A 424 7.09 6.57 8.21
CA ILE A 424 7.56 6.36 6.83
C ILE A 424 6.91 7.36 5.87
N MET A 425 5.61 7.64 6.01
CA MET A 425 4.94 8.65 5.19
C MET A 425 5.55 10.06 5.36
N ALA A 426 6.03 10.41 6.56
CA ALA A 426 6.78 11.64 6.77
C ALA A 426 8.08 11.67 5.94
N VAL A 427 8.82 10.54 5.89
CA VAL A 427 9.99 10.40 5.00
C VAL A 427 9.59 10.48 3.53
N TRP A 428 8.51 9.80 3.13
CA TRP A 428 8.00 9.83 1.76
C TRP A 428 7.55 11.20 1.28
N THR A 429 7.23 12.14 2.18
CA THR A 429 6.95 13.53 1.82
C THR A 429 8.11 14.12 1.01
N PHE A 430 9.34 13.87 1.48
CA PHE A 430 10.56 14.28 0.80
C PHE A 430 10.83 13.41 -0.42
N MET A 431 10.72 12.08 -0.30
CA MET A 431 11.07 11.18 -1.41
C MET A 431 10.15 11.36 -2.63
N PHE A 432 8.84 11.50 -2.42
CA PHE A 432 7.91 11.78 -3.51
C PHE A 432 8.16 13.15 -4.13
N CYS A 433 8.50 14.16 -3.32
CA CYS A 433 8.86 15.48 -3.84
C CYS A 433 10.10 15.39 -4.74
N GLY A 434 11.15 14.72 -4.26
CA GLY A 434 12.39 14.56 -5.02
C GLY A 434 12.24 13.68 -6.25
N SER A 435 11.34 12.69 -6.25
CA SER A 435 11.11 11.84 -7.41
C SER A 435 10.10 12.41 -8.42
N GLY A 436 9.53 13.60 -8.17
CA GLY A 436 8.53 14.22 -9.04
C GLY A 436 7.12 13.64 -8.92
N LYS A 437 6.81 12.88 -7.86
CA LYS A 437 5.46 12.38 -7.56
C LYS A 437 4.64 13.49 -6.87
N SER A 438 4.32 14.54 -7.62
CA SER A 438 3.71 15.79 -7.11
C SER A 438 2.36 15.57 -6.44
N LYS A 439 1.50 14.70 -7.00
CA LYS A 439 0.17 14.39 -6.42
C LYS A 439 0.30 13.83 -4.99
N TYR A 440 1.10 12.76 -4.81
CA TYR A 440 1.33 12.18 -3.48
C TYR A 440 2.11 13.11 -2.55
N THR A 441 3.02 13.94 -3.09
CA THR A 441 3.68 14.99 -2.29
C THR A 441 2.64 15.93 -1.67
N ASN A 442 1.69 16.41 -2.47
CA ASN A 442 0.66 17.33 -1.99
C ASN A 442 -0.29 16.67 -0.98
N GLU A 443 -0.63 15.39 -1.16
CA GLU A 443 -1.43 14.63 -0.19
C GLU A 443 -0.72 14.51 1.16
N LEU A 444 0.60 14.27 1.17
CA LEU A 444 1.37 14.18 2.40
C LEU A 444 1.57 15.54 3.08
N LEU A 445 1.68 16.63 2.31
CA LEU A 445 1.65 18.00 2.85
C LEU A 445 0.28 18.34 3.45
N GLU A 446 -0.81 17.89 2.83
CA GLU A 446 -2.16 18.08 3.37
C GLU A 446 -2.37 17.25 4.64
N ILE A 447 -1.87 16.01 4.70
CA ILE A 447 -1.83 15.22 5.94
C ILE A 447 -1.00 15.93 7.01
N ALA A 448 0.13 16.55 6.66
CA ALA A 448 0.93 17.35 7.59
C ALA A 448 0.11 18.48 8.21
N CYS A 449 -0.50 19.31 7.38
CA CYS A 449 -1.35 20.40 7.86
C CYS A 449 -2.48 19.90 8.75
N ASN A 450 -3.16 18.83 8.33
CA ASN A 450 -4.30 18.30 9.05
C ASN A 450 -3.91 17.81 10.46
N PHE A 451 -2.88 16.97 10.58
CA PHE A 451 -2.45 16.42 11.87
C PHE A 451 -1.74 17.44 12.77
N GLU A 452 -0.96 18.38 12.20
CA GLU A 452 -0.24 19.36 13.03
C GLU A 452 -1.13 20.51 13.52
N TYR A 453 -2.15 20.89 12.74
CA TYR A 453 -2.83 22.17 12.96
C TYR A 453 -4.37 22.12 13.00
N GLU A 454 -5.02 21.11 12.40
CA GLU A 454 -6.47 21.17 12.13
C GLU A 454 -7.28 20.09 12.84
N TYR A 455 -6.75 18.87 12.93
CA TYR A 455 -7.43 17.76 13.57
C TYR A 455 -7.27 17.86 15.09
N SER A 456 -8.40 17.79 15.80
CA SER A 456 -8.39 17.60 17.25
C SER A 456 -7.78 16.24 17.60
N ASP A 457 -7.23 16.11 18.81
CA ASP A 457 -6.66 14.84 19.29
C ASP A 457 -7.65 13.67 19.13
N ALA A 458 -8.94 13.91 19.41
CA ALA A 458 -9.99 12.92 19.25
C ALA A 458 -10.21 12.51 17.77
N LEU A 459 -10.11 13.45 16.82
CA LEU A 459 -10.20 13.15 15.39
C LEU A 459 -8.96 12.40 14.91
N GLN A 460 -7.76 12.80 15.36
CA GLN A 460 -6.52 12.11 15.03
C GLN A 460 -6.57 10.66 15.51
N GLU A 461 -6.93 10.44 16.76
CA GLU A 461 -7.07 9.09 17.34
C GLU A 461 -8.11 8.26 16.57
N ALA A 462 -9.27 8.84 16.23
CA ALA A 462 -10.30 8.16 15.46
C ALA A 462 -9.82 7.72 14.07
N ILE A 463 -9.05 8.57 13.37
CA ILE A 463 -8.47 8.24 12.07
C ILE A 463 -7.43 7.13 12.23
N LEU A 464 -6.47 7.31 13.14
CA LEU A 464 -5.37 6.35 13.36
C LEU A 464 -5.93 4.97 13.76
N ASN A 465 -6.95 4.92 14.62
CA ASN A 465 -7.60 3.68 15.04
C ASN A 465 -8.39 2.99 13.91
N ASN A 466 -8.69 3.64 12.79
CA ASN A 466 -9.60 3.11 11.77
C ASN A 466 -9.08 3.23 10.33
N TRP A 467 -7.80 3.53 10.13
CA TRP A 467 -7.20 3.65 8.79
C TRP A 467 -6.87 2.29 8.15
N LEU A 468 -6.71 1.26 8.98
CA LEU A 468 -6.43 -0.12 8.56
C LEU A 468 -7.61 -1.03 8.91
N CYS A 469 -7.66 -2.19 8.26
CA CYS A 469 -8.64 -3.22 8.55
C CYS A 469 -7.99 -4.59 8.77
N ASN A 470 -8.67 -5.43 9.56
CA ASN A 470 -8.28 -6.81 9.83
C ASN A 470 -9.54 -7.70 9.84
N LEU A 471 -9.64 -8.63 8.91
CA LEU A 471 -10.84 -9.46 8.74
C LEU A 471 -10.84 -10.74 9.60
N THR A 472 -9.66 -11.15 10.07
CA THR A 472 -9.48 -12.39 10.83
C THR A 472 -9.42 -12.15 12.33
N GLY A 473 -8.97 -10.96 12.74
CA GLY A 473 -8.62 -10.63 14.12
C GLY A 473 -7.23 -11.14 14.53
N LEU A 474 -6.46 -11.75 13.62
CA LEU A 474 -5.13 -12.27 13.92
C LEU A 474 -4.08 -11.15 13.81
N ASP A 475 -3.13 -11.12 14.74
CA ASP A 475 -1.96 -10.25 14.67
C ASP A 475 -1.20 -10.50 13.35
N GLY A 476 -0.66 -9.45 12.72
CA GLY A 476 0.03 -9.58 11.43
C GLY A 476 -0.89 -9.61 10.19
N CYS A 477 -2.20 -9.59 10.37
CA CYS A 477 -3.21 -9.62 9.29
C CYS A 477 -3.88 -8.26 9.04
N TRP A 478 -3.25 -7.17 9.45
CA TRP A 478 -3.75 -5.82 9.15
C TRP A 478 -3.38 -5.42 7.72
N PHE A 479 -4.28 -4.72 7.05
CA PHE A 479 -4.03 -4.24 5.69
C PHE A 479 -4.86 -2.98 5.36
N PRO A 480 -4.47 -2.21 4.33
CA PRO A 480 -5.17 -0.99 3.95
C PRO A 480 -6.58 -1.24 3.45
N MET A 481 -7.50 -0.30 3.68
CA MET A 481 -8.89 -0.48 3.27
C MET A 481 -9.07 -0.37 1.75
N ASP A 482 -8.24 0.38 1.03
CA ASP A 482 -8.29 0.41 -0.44
C ASP A 482 -7.91 -0.95 -1.04
N LEU A 483 -7.00 -1.69 -0.41
CA LEU A 483 -6.73 -3.08 -0.79
C LEU A 483 -7.94 -3.99 -0.50
N LEU A 484 -8.67 -3.79 0.62
CA LEU A 484 -9.94 -4.48 0.84
C LEU A 484 -10.94 -4.22 -0.30
N GLN A 485 -11.06 -2.95 -0.70
CA GLN A 485 -11.99 -2.53 -1.73
C GLN A 485 -11.60 -3.10 -3.11
N GLU A 486 -10.31 -3.17 -3.42
CA GLU A 486 -9.78 -3.81 -4.62
C GLU A 486 -10.13 -5.30 -4.68
N HIS A 487 -10.01 -6.04 -3.58
CA HIS A 487 -10.42 -7.45 -3.53
C HIS A 487 -11.93 -7.63 -3.78
N ASN A 488 -12.75 -6.73 -3.22
CA ASN A 488 -14.18 -6.74 -3.48
C ASN A 488 -14.45 -6.47 -4.97
N ILE A 489 -13.82 -5.46 -5.55
CA ILE A 489 -13.96 -5.10 -6.98
C ILE A 489 -13.55 -6.28 -7.87
N LYS A 490 -12.43 -6.94 -7.58
CA LYS A 490 -11.96 -8.10 -8.36
C LYS A 490 -13.00 -9.21 -8.40
N GLN A 491 -13.59 -9.58 -7.26
CA GLN A 491 -14.65 -10.58 -7.22
C GLN A 491 -15.93 -10.09 -7.92
N LEU A 492 -16.27 -8.81 -7.82
CA LEU A 492 -17.41 -8.23 -8.56
C LEU A 492 -17.21 -8.29 -10.07
N LYS A 493 -15.99 -8.04 -10.58
CA LYS A 493 -15.65 -8.17 -12.00
C LYS A 493 -15.83 -9.61 -12.50
N VAL A 494 -15.37 -10.61 -11.74
CA VAL A 494 -15.63 -12.03 -12.07
C VAL A 494 -17.13 -12.32 -12.14
N MET A 495 -17.89 -11.83 -11.18
CA MET A 495 -19.34 -12.02 -11.14
C MET A 495 -20.08 -11.32 -12.29
N SER A 496 -19.55 -10.21 -12.82
CA SER A 496 -20.19 -9.45 -13.88
C SER A 496 -19.93 -10.09 -15.25
N ASN A 497 -18.70 -10.54 -15.52
CA ASN A 497 -18.27 -11.11 -16.80
C ASN A 497 -19.10 -12.32 -17.21
N GLU A 498 -19.34 -13.25 -16.30
CA GLU A 498 -20.03 -14.51 -16.62
C GLU A 498 -21.57 -14.39 -16.67
N ARG A 499 -22.14 -13.28 -16.19
CA ARG A 499 -23.61 -13.11 -16.07
C ARG A 499 -24.22 -12.08 -17.01
N VAL A 500 -23.41 -11.40 -17.83
CA VAL A 500 -23.83 -10.38 -18.80
C VAL A 500 -24.81 -9.37 -18.18
N SER A 501 -24.54 -8.97 -16.94
CA SER A 501 -25.33 -7.97 -16.23
C SER A 501 -24.47 -6.73 -16.02
N SER A 502 -24.99 -5.54 -16.33
CA SER A 502 -24.28 -4.29 -16.00
C SER A 502 -24.18 -4.11 -14.49
N PHE A 503 -23.17 -3.35 -14.05
CA PHE A 503 -23.04 -2.93 -12.65
C PHE A 503 -24.27 -2.15 -12.17
N GLY A 504 -24.99 -1.55 -13.12
CA GLY A 504 -26.28 -0.87 -13.00
C GLY A 504 -27.48 -1.77 -12.65
N SER A 505 -27.42 -3.05 -12.98
CA SER A 505 -28.60 -3.92 -12.98
C SER A 505 -29.14 -4.22 -11.58
N ASN A 506 -30.46 -4.35 -11.45
CA ASN A 506 -31.12 -4.56 -10.16
C ASN A 506 -30.58 -5.79 -9.42
N TYR A 507 -30.32 -6.88 -10.15
CA TYR A 507 -29.77 -8.10 -9.55
C TYR A 507 -28.32 -7.93 -9.11
N PHE A 508 -27.48 -7.26 -9.91
CA PHE A 508 -26.09 -7.05 -9.56
C PHE A 508 -25.96 -6.13 -8.33
N LYS A 509 -26.60 -4.96 -8.39
CA LYS A 509 -26.62 -3.98 -7.29
C LYS A 509 -27.17 -4.56 -5.99
N ASN A 510 -28.34 -5.21 -6.06
CA ASN A 510 -29.07 -5.57 -4.85
C ASN A 510 -28.83 -7.00 -4.37
N VAL A 511 -28.17 -7.86 -5.16
CA VAL A 511 -27.87 -9.23 -4.74
C VAL A 511 -26.38 -9.54 -4.78
N ILE A 512 -25.70 -9.29 -5.90
CA ILE A 512 -24.28 -9.65 -6.04
C ILE A 512 -23.40 -8.77 -5.15
N ALA A 513 -23.57 -7.44 -5.22
CA ALA A 513 -22.72 -6.48 -4.54
C ALA A 513 -22.70 -6.67 -3.00
N TYR A 514 -23.89 -6.74 -2.38
CA TYR A 514 -24.02 -6.98 -0.94
C TYR A 514 -23.44 -8.32 -0.47
N ASN A 515 -23.34 -9.32 -1.35
CA ASN A 515 -22.86 -10.65 -1.00
C ASN A 515 -21.41 -10.91 -1.40
N VAL A 516 -20.67 -9.91 -1.89
CA VAL A 516 -19.29 -10.12 -2.40
C VAL A 516 -18.37 -10.77 -1.35
N ARG A 517 -18.44 -10.34 -0.08
CA ARG A 517 -17.65 -10.95 1.00
C ARG A 517 -18.10 -12.38 1.32
N ASN A 518 -19.41 -12.65 1.29
CA ASN A 518 -19.93 -14.01 1.46
C ASN A 518 -19.44 -14.94 0.36
N PHE A 519 -19.25 -14.44 -0.86
CA PHE A 519 -18.71 -15.22 -1.98
C PHE A 519 -17.24 -15.59 -1.75
N LEU A 520 -16.44 -14.63 -1.30
CA LEU A 520 -15.02 -14.85 -0.97
C LEU A 520 -14.89 -15.87 0.18
N GLU A 521 -15.62 -15.65 1.28
CA GLU A 521 -15.59 -16.54 2.45
C GLU A 521 -16.05 -17.98 2.11
N VAL A 522 -17.12 -18.13 1.31
CA VAL A 522 -17.62 -19.46 0.92
C VAL A 522 -16.64 -20.21 0.00
N LYS A 523 -15.87 -19.51 -0.84
CA LYS A 523 -14.82 -20.13 -1.66
C LYS A 523 -13.76 -20.78 -0.76
N GLU A 524 -13.28 -20.04 0.22
CA GLU A 524 -12.29 -20.54 1.18
C GLU A 524 -12.85 -21.67 2.05
N LEU A 525 -14.03 -21.47 2.65
CA LEU A 525 -14.66 -22.47 3.52
C LEU A 525 -14.83 -23.82 2.83
N LEU A 526 -15.20 -23.85 1.55
CA LEU A 526 -15.34 -25.11 0.82
C LEU A 526 -14.01 -25.75 0.45
N GLN A 527 -12.98 -24.96 0.16
CA GLN A 527 -11.64 -25.49 -0.05
C GLN A 527 -11.15 -26.21 1.21
N VAL A 528 -11.30 -25.57 2.38
CA VAL A 528 -10.96 -26.18 3.69
C VAL A 528 -11.83 -27.41 3.97
N ALA A 529 -13.14 -27.30 3.83
CA ALA A 529 -14.08 -28.37 4.17
C ALA A 529 -13.93 -29.62 3.29
N THR A 530 -13.46 -29.47 2.06
CA THR A 530 -13.22 -30.59 1.13
C THR A 530 -11.85 -31.24 1.30
N GLY A 531 -11.00 -30.71 2.19
CA GLY A 531 -9.62 -31.18 2.36
C GLY A 531 -8.77 -30.97 1.11
N LEU A 532 -9.19 -30.09 0.20
CA LEU A 532 -8.35 -29.67 -0.92
C LEU A 532 -7.15 -28.95 -0.32
N ALA A 533 -5.99 -29.61 -0.38
CA ALA A 533 -4.75 -29.03 0.08
C ALA A 533 -4.57 -27.65 -0.58
N LYS A 534 -4.34 -26.62 0.23
CA LYS A 534 -3.91 -25.32 -0.27
C LYS A 534 -2.73 -25.55 -1.22
N LYS A 535 -2.65 -24.83 -2.35
CA LYS A 535 -1.50 -24.97 -3.27
C LYS A 535 -0.22 -24.72 -2.47
N ASN A 536 0.54 -25.79 -2.19
CA ASN A 536 1.59 -25.75 -1.18
C ASN A 536 2.66 -24.70 -1.53
N GLY A 537 2.81 -23.69 -0.66
CA GLY A 537 3.89 -22.70 -0.74
C GLY A 537 5.30 -23.29 -0.64
N ALA A 538 5.45 -24.57 -0.33
CA ALA A 538 6.74 -25.28 -0.25
C ALA A 538 7.58 -25.16 -1.54
N HIS A 539 6.96 -25.22 -2.73
CA HIS A 539 7.68 -25.03 -3.99
C HIS A 539 8.14 -23.57 -4.17
N ARG A 540 7.33 -22.61 -3.74
CA ARG A 540 7.66 -21.17 -3.73
C ARG A 540 8.80 -20.87 -2.76
N ARG A 541 8.79 -21.45 -1.56
CA ARG A 541 9.89 -21.38 -0.57
C ARG A 541 11.20 -21.94 -1.13
N LYS A 542 11.17 -23.11 -1.77
CA LYS A 542 12.36 -23.69 -2.43
C LYS A 542 12.94 -22.76 -3.49
N LYS A 543 12.10 -22.16 -4.35
CA LYS A 543 12.53 -21.17 -5.34
C LYS A 543 13.11 -19.91 -4.70
N LYS A 544 12.54 -19.42 -3.60
CA LYS A 544 13.06 -18.26 -2.85
C LYS A 544 14.47 -18.53 -2.31
N VAL A 545 14.69 -19.68 -1.67
CA VAL A 545 16.03 -20.08 -1.16
C VAL A 545 17.07 -20.17 -2.30
N ILE A 546 16.68 -20.72 -3.46
CA ILE A 546 17.57 -20.78 -4.63
C ILE A 546 17.89 -19.36 -5.14
N GLY A 547 16.89 -18.48 -5.24
CA GLY A 547 17.07 -17.09 -5.62
C GLY A 547 18.03 -16.35 -4.68
N LEU A 548 17.84 -16.49 -3.37
CA LEU A 548 18.70 -15.88 -2.35
C LEU A 548 20.16 -16.34 -2.47
N LYS A 549 20.40 -17.64 -2.68
CA LYS A 549 21.75 -18.18 -2.91
C LYS A 549 22.40 -17.62 -4.17
N LEU A 550 21.63 -17.50 -5.25
CA LEU A 550 22.09 -16.95 -6.52
C LEU A 550 22.50 -15.48 -6.35
N LEU A 551 21.68 -14.67 -5.68
CA LEU A 551 22.00 -13.27 -5.38
C LEU A 551 23.25 -13.16 -4.51
N ALA A 552 23.33 -13.92 -3.41
CA ALA A 552 24.49 -13.91 -2.52
C ALA A 552 25.80 -14.30 -3.23
N GLN A 553 25.75 -15.30 -4.13
CA GLN A 553 26.91 -15.63 -4.97
C GLN A 553 27.29 -14.45 -5.86
N THR A 554 26.30 -13.84 -6.52
CA THR A 554 26.52 -12.73 -7.46
C THR A 554 27.12 -11.50 -6.74
N MET A 555 26.63 -11.18 -5.54
CA MET A 555 27.14 -10.07 -4.73
C MET A 555 28.60 -10.27 -4.33
N ARG A 556 28.96 -11.49 -3.91
CA ARG A 556 30.35 -11.84 -3.59
C ARG A 556 31.28 -11.77 -4.81
N GLU A 557 30.86 -12.31 -5.95
CA GLU A 557 31.63 -12.26 -7.20
C GLU A 557 31.94 -10.82 -7.64
N HIS A 558 30.98 -9.91 -7.45
CA HIS A 558 31.13 -8.50 -7.79
C HIS A 558 31.71 -7.64 -6.66
N GLN A 559 31.85 -8.20 -5.45
CA GLN A 559 32.19 -7.50 -4.22
C GLN A 559 31.29 -6.27 -4.01
N LEU A 560 29.97 -6.47 -4.07
CA LEU A 560 28.98 -5.39 -4.16
C LEU A 560 29.13 -4.37 -3.02
N HIS A 561 29.24 -4.83 -1.78
CA HIS A 561 29.30 -3.99 -0.57
C HIS A 561 30.72 -3.61 -0.12
N ARG A 562 31.73 -3.84 -0.97
CA ARG A 562 33.11 -3.35 -0.76
C ARG A 562 33.38 -2.13 -1.63
N TYR A 563 34.15 -1.19 -1.10
CA TYR A 563 34.55 0.02 -1.82
C TYR A 563 35.62 -0.30 -2.87
N ARG A 564 35.35 0.09 -4.11
CA ARG A 564 36.24 -0.06 -5.26
C ARG A 564 36.36 1.28 -5.98
N GLU A 565 37.49 1.96 -5.78
CA GLU A 565 37.74 3.29 -6.37
C GLU A 565 37.48 3.28 -7.88
N GLY A 566 36.69 4.25 -8.36
CA GLY A 566 36.36 4.43 -9.77
C GLY A 566 35.31 3.46 -10.33
N ARG A 567 34.72 2.57 -9.52
CA ARG A 567 33.73 1.58 -9.99
C ARG A 567 32.43 2.25 -10.45
N THR A 568 32.08 2.05 -11.72
CA THR A 568 30.84 2.53 -12.35
C THR A 568 30.45 1.70 -13.58
N TYR A 569 29.15 1.56 -13.83
CA TYR A 569 28.58 1.07 -15.10
C TYR A 569 27.72 2.14 -15.81
N GLY A 570 27.81 3.40 -15.36
CA GLY A 570 27.14 4.55 -15.98
C GLY A 570 25.77 4.90 -15.42
N HIS A 571 25.13 4.04 -14.62
CA HIS A 571 23.93 4.41 -13.87
C HIS A 571 24.31 5.27 -12.65
N VAL A 572 23.50 6.29 -12.38
CA VAL A 572 23.60 7.15 -11.20
C VAL A 572 22.20 7.27 -10.65
N ALA A 573 21.97 6.66 -9.48
CA ALA A 573 20.72 6.79 -8.76
C ALA A 573 20.59 8.20 -8.19
N LYS A 574 19.37 8.74 -8.23
CA LYS A 574 19.05 10.03 -7.61
C LYS A 574 18.72 9.79 -6.14
N ASP A 575 19.29 10.57 -5.22
CA ASP A 575 18.80 10.59 -3.85
C ASP A 575 17.51 11.41 -3.79
N ASP A 576 16.38 10.71 -3.89
CA ASP A 576 15.04 11.29 -3.86
C ASP A 576 14.77 12.05 -2.56
N PHE A 577 15.26 11.57 -1.41
CA PHE A 577 15.09 12.26 -0.13
C PHE A 577 15.82 13.61 -0.12
N ALA A 578 17.13 13.58 -0.41
CA ALA A 578 17.95 14.80 -0.41
C ALA A 578 17.46 15.82 -1.45
N THR A 579 17.07 15.36 -2.63
CA THR A 579 16.49 16.24 -3.66
C THR A 579 15.17 16.84 -3.19
N GLY A 580 14.31 16.04 -2.56
CA GLY A 580 13.04 16.52 -2.03
C GLY A 580 13.22 17.56 -0.94
N TYR A 581 14.15 17.34 -0.02
CA TYR A 581 14.52 18.31 1.01
C TYR A 581 14.95 19.64 0.40
N CYS A 582 15.92 19.62 -0.51
CA CYS A 582 16.38 20.85 -1.17
C CYS A 582 15.27 21.53 -1.98
N THR A 583 14.32 20.78 -2.55
CA THR A 583 13.20 21.35 -3.29
C THR A 583 12.21 22.02 -2.33
N LEU A 584 11.89 21.39 -1.21
CA LEU A 584 10.95 21.94 -0.23
C LEU A 584 11.52 23.16 0.51
N ASP A 585 12.82 23.15 0.82
CA ASP A 585 13.53 24.23 1.51
C ASP A 585 13.90 25.38 0.56
N GLY A 586 14.48 25.05 -0.59
CA GLY A 586 15.09 26.00 -1.51
C GLY A 586 14.14 26.63 -2.53
N THR A 587 12.85 26.31 -2.51
CA THR A 587 11.87 26.82 -3.48
C THR A 587 10.59 27.33 -2.80
N THR A 588 9.67 27.88 -3.59
CA THR A 588 8.35 28.30 -3.12
C THR A 588 7.36 27.15 -2.94
N ARG A 589 7.77 25.87 -3.05
CA ARG A 589 6.83 24.73 -3.07
C ARG A 589 5.91 24.69 -1.84
N ILE A 590 6.43 24.89 -0.63
CA ILE A 590 5.63 24.92 0.61
C ILE A 590 4.71 26.14 0.62
N SER A 591 5.25 27.34 0.34
CA SER A 591 4.48 28.58 0.40
C SER A 591 3.39 28.64 -0.68
N ASP A 592 3.63 28.10 -1.87
CA ASP A 592 2.66 27.96 -2.95
C ASP A 592 1.55 26.96 -2.57
N PHE A 593 1.91 25.81 -1.98
CA PHE A 593 0.95 24.84 -1.46
C PHE A 593 0.07 25.45 -0.36
N VAL A 594 0.67 26.11 0.63
CA VAL A 594 -0.04 26.78 1.73
C VAL A 594 -0.94 27.89 1.20
N LYS A 595 -0.44 28.75 0.31
CA LYS A 595 -1.23 29.83 -0.29
C LYS A 595 -2.45 29.27 -1.00
N ARG A 596 -2.26 28.26 -1.84
CA ARG A 596 -3.33 27.62 -2.60
C ARG A 596 -4.39 27.00 -1.69
N THR A 597 -3.98 26.25 -0.67
CA THR A 597 -4.90 25.53 0.23
C THR A 597 -5.51 26.40 1.34
N SER A 598 -4.93 27.57 1.64
CA SER A 598 -5.45 28.51 2.65
C SER A 598 -6.54 29.43 2.11
N THR A 599 -6.45 29.86 0.84
CA THR A 599 -7.45 30.75 0.21
C THR A 599 -8.55 29.99 -0.50
N ASP A 600 -8.26 28.77 -0.92
CA ASP A 600 -9.14 27.90 -1.68
C ASP A 600 -9.15 26.56 -0.95
N THR A 601 -10.13 26.36 -0.07
CA THR A 601 -10.13 25.36 1.03
C THR A 601 -10.02 23.89 0.61
N SER A 602 -9.68 23.59 -0.64
CA SER A 602 -9.68 22.24 -1.21
C SER A 602 -8.75 22.03 -2.42
N ASP A 603 -7.99 23.02 -2.90
CA ASP A 603 -7.12 22.84 -4.07
C ASP A 603 -5.72 22.34 -3.69
N VAL A 604 -5.62 21.05 -3.37
CA VAL A 604 -4.36 20.41 -2.97
C VAL A 604 -3.37 20.33 -4.13
N HIS A 605 -3.83 20.21 -5.38
CA HIS A 605 -2.98 19.92 -6.55
C HIS A 605 -2.66 21.12 -7.45
N GLY A 606 -3.50 22.16 -7.49
CA GLY A 606 -3.33 23.31 -8.40
C GLY A 606 -3.58 22.97 -9.87
N ILE A 607 -3.34 23.96 -10.74
CA ILE A 607 -3.32 23.77 -12.20
C ILE A 607 -1.90 23.33 -12.59
N ASP A 608 -1.48 22.13 -12.20
CA ASP A 608 -0.20 21.58 -12.66
C ASP A 608 -0.39 20.90 -14.03
N GLU A 609 0.52 21.17 -14.98
CA GLU A 609 0.57 20.69 -16.38
C GLU A 609 0.87 19.18 -16.51
N ASP A 610 0.59 18.36 -15.49
CA ASP A 610 0.59 16.91 -15.65
C ASP A 610 -0.82 16.46 -16.03
N SER A 611 -1.20 16.82 -17.27
CA SER A 611 -2.36 16.28 -17.97
C SER A 611 -2.14 14.83 -18.40
N SER A 612 -1.47 14.01 -17.57
CA SER A 612 -1.85 12.62 -17.53
C SER A 612 -3.25 12.59 -16.93
N MET A 613 -4.25 12.74 -17.81
CA MET A 613 -5.50 12.03 -17.64
C MET A 613 -5.08 10.63 -17.19
N ASP A 614 -5.35 10.30 -15.93
CA ASP A 614 -5.37 8.92 -15.52
C ASP A 614 -6.51 8.32 -16.34
N GLU A 615 -6.17 7.88 -17.56
CA GLU A 615 -7.10 7.13 -18.40
C GLU A 615 -7.63 5.99 -17.54
N PRO A 616 -8.96 5.74 -17.56
CA PRO A 616 -9.51 4.56 -16.91
C PRO A 616 -8.71 3.36 -17.44
N GLY A 617 -8.09 2.61 -16.53
CA GLY A 617 -6.95 1.74 -16.83
C GLY A 617 -7.12 0.92 -18.11
N GLU A 618 -6.36 1.28 -19.16
CA GLU A 618 -6.17 0.44 -20.35
C GLU A 618 -5.18 -0.71 -20.09
N GLY A 619 -5.17 -1.25 -18.88
CA GLY A 619 -4.23 -2.27 -18.46
C GLY A 619 -4.66 -2.96 -17.19
N ASP A 620 -5.95 -3.30 -17.08
CA ASP A 620 -6.35 -4.40 -16.21
C ASP A 620 -5.82 -5.69 -16.88
N ASP A 621 -4.57 -6.05 -16.60
CA ASP A 621 -4.08 -7.39 -16.94
C ASP A 621 -5.06 -8.38 -16.27
N GLU A 622 -5.68 -9.24 -17.07
CA GLU A 622 -6.54 -10.32 -16.60
C GLU A 622 -5.74 -11.18 -15.63
N ILE A 623 -5.92 -10.93 -14.34
CA ILE A 623 -5.37 -11.79 -13.31
C ILE A 623 -6.10 -13.14 -13.45
N GLU A 624 -5.41 -14.15 -13.98
CA GLU A 624 -5.94 -15.50 -14.14
C GLU A 624 -6.58 -15.99 -12.83
N VAL A 625 -7.67 -16.77 -12.95
CA VAL A 625 -8.43 -17.33 -11.81
C VAL A 625 -7.54 -18.08 -10.81
N ASP A 626 -6.38 -18.56 -11.24
CA ASP A 626 -5.39 -19.24 -10.40
C ASP A 626 -4.61 -18.30 -9.45
N GLU A 627 -4.44 -17.02 -9.79
CA GLU A 627 -3.89 -15.98 -8.90
C GLU A 627 -4.96 -15.44 -7.91
N MET A 628 -6.24 -15.74 -8.14
CA MET A 628 -7.36 -15.36 -7.29
C MET A 628 -7.30 -16.06 -5.91
N LEU A 629 -6.88 -17.33 -5.88
CA LEU A 629 -6.69 -18.10 -4.65
C LEU A 629 -5.43 -17.66 -3.87
N ASP A 630 -4.36 -17.31 -4.58
CA ASP A 630 -3.06 -16.93 -3.97
C ASP A 630 -3.08 -15.55 -3.28
N ILE A 631 -4.06 -14.69 -3.59
CA ILE A 631 -4.23 -13.35 -3.02
C ILE A 631 -5.09 -13.39 -1.75
N ASP A 632 -6.24 -14.08 -1.80
CA ASP A 632 -7.06 -14.33 -0.60
C ASP A 632 -6.26 -15.13 0.45
N ASP A 633 -5.43 -16.11 0.02
CA ASP A 633 -4.51 -16.83 0.89
C ASP A 633 -3.40 -15.93 1.51
N LYS A 634 -3.12 -14.72 1.01
CA LYS A 634 -2.16 -13.80 1.66
C LYS A 634 -2.78 -12.99 2.80
N ILE A 635 -4.05 -12.65 2.65
CA ILE A 635 -4.80 -11.79 3.57
C ILE A 635 -5.27 -12.60 4.77
N ASP A 636 -5.79 -13.81 4.54
CA ASP A 636 -6.40 -14.62 5.60
C ASP A 636 -5.40 -15.54 6.31
N ASN A 637 -4.24 -15.85 5.70
CA ASN A 637 -3.16 -16.61 6.38
C ASN A 637 -2.14 -15.73 7.12
N GLY A 638 -2.35 -14.42 7.26
CA GLY A 638 -1.31 -13.54 7.82
C GLY A 638 -0.01 -13.59 7.03
N ASN A 639 -0.09 -13.83 5.71
CA ASN A 639 1.07 -13.88 4.82
C ASN A 639 1.40 -12.52 4.21
N LEU A 640 0.77 -11.44 4.72
CA LEU A 640 1.40 -10.12 4.80
C LEU A 640 2.34 -10.01 6.01
N SER A 641 2.38 -11.00 6.92
CA SER A 641 3.58 -11.18 7.72
C SER A 641 4.71 -11.50 6.76
N LEU A 642 5.69 -10.60 6.75
CA LEU A 642 6.99 -10.87 6.16
C LEU A 642 7.65 -11.96 7.03
N GLU A 643 7.27 -13.20 6.71
CA GLU A 643 7.80 -14.47 7.21
C GLU A 643 7.72 -14.68 8.73
N GLN A 644 6.55 -15.12 9.19
CA GLN A 644 6.43 -16.04 10.33
C GLN A 644 5.67 -17.31 9.91
N GLU A 645 6.42 -18.30 9.37
CA GLU A 645 6.27 -19.77 9.56
C GLU A 645 7.13 -20.62 8.60
#